data_AF-A0A6J5TPZ9-F1
#
_entry.id   AF-A0A6J5TPZ9-F1
#
_cell.length_a   1.000
_cell.length_b   1.000
_cell.length_c   1.000
_cell.angle_alpha   90.00
_cell.angle_beta   90.00
_cell.angle_gamma   90.00
#
_symmetry.space_group_name_H-M   'P 1'
#
loop_
_entity.id
_entity.type
_entity.pdbx_description
1 polymer ?
#
loop_
_entity_poly.entity_id
_entity_poly.type
_entity_poly.pdbx_seq_one_letter_code
_entity_poly.pdbx_strand_id
1 'polypeptide(L)'
;MSTVRIEPLLHYYRREKPSYRSPSKSFKLSSLNALPKKLVYNGRSFCNFEPPTPRALTLRAASTDTATVETFESTDLFFKETFPLKRTEVVEGKIFVRLDHGKNAKNWMLTVGCSLPGKWVLHWGVSYVDDVGSEWDQPPSEMRPPGSIPIKDYAIDTPLNKSALPVGGDQSHEVKIDVKPNSAIAAINFVLKDEETGAWYQHRGRDFRVPLVDYLQEDDNVVGAKWGLGAWPGALGKLSNVFVKAESSHSKDQDSSNESRDPQQRTRRVEEFYEELPIAKEIAVNNSVTVSVRKCPETAKNLLCLETDLPDHVVVHWGVCRDDTKRWEIPAAPHPPETVVFKDKALRTQLQQKEGGKGCWALFTLEEGLAGFLFVFKLNESTWLKCAGNDFYIPLSSSSHSIALPREVPSEDAKVPDSSTEAVQEKKFTAYTNGIINEIRNLVSDISSEKNQRTKSKEAQESILQEIEKLASEAYSIFRSTVPTFTEEAISETEELKAPAKISSGTGTGFEILCQGFNWESHKSGRWYIELQSKAAELSSLGFTVIWLPPPTESVSPEGYMPKDLYNLNSRYGNIDELKETVRTFHKVGIKVLGDAVLNHRCAEYQNQNGIWNIFGGRLNWDDRAVVADDPHFQGRGNKSSGECFHAAPNIDHSQEFVRKDIKEWLQWLREEIGYDGWRLDFVRGFWGGYVKDYIDSTEPYFAVGEYWDSLCYTYGEMDHNQDAHRQRIVDWINATNGTAGAFDVTTKGILHAALERCEYWRLSDQKGKPPGVLGWWPSRAVTFIENHDTGSTQGHWRFPHDKEMQGYAYILTHPGTPTVFYDHIFCHYHSEIKALLSLRNRNKLNCRSRVKITKAERDVYAAIIDEKVAVKIGPGHYEPPSGPQRWSISAEGRDYKVWEAS
;
A
#
# COMPACT_ATOMS: atom_id res chain seq x y z
N MET A 1 0.69 12.70 2.37
CA MET A 1 1.42 13.62 3.28
C MET A 1 1.86 12.83 4.50
N SER A 2 3.04 13.09 5.07
CA SER A 2 3.55 12.31 6.22
C SER A 2 3.05 12.93 7.52
N THR A 3 2.29 12.16 8.30
CA THR A 3 1.76 12.60 9.61
C THR A 3 2.56 11.91 10.72
N VAL A 4 3.23 12.68 11.56
CA VAL A 4 4.10 12.21 12.64
C VAL A 4 3.29 12.16 13.93
N ARG A 5 3.15 10.96 14.51
CA ARG A 5 2.44 10.73 15.78
C ARG A 5 3.37 10.96 16.97
N ILE A 6 2.86 11.63 17.99
CA ILE A 6 3.58 11.87 19.25
C ILE A 6 3.15 10.83 20.28
N GLU A 7 4.04 9.92 20.66
CA GLU A 7 3.83 8.92 21.73
C GLU A 7 4.56 9.31 23.04
N PRO A 8 4.08 8.90 24.23
CA PRO A 8 4.79 9.14 25.48
C PRO A 8 6.09 8.32 25.55
N LEU A 9 7.22 8.98 25.79
CA LEU A 9 8.51 8.31 26.02
C LEU A 9 8.46 7.49 27.32
N LEU A 10 8.40 6.17 27.20
CA LEU A 10 8.73 5.25 28.28
C LEU A 10 10.23 5.36 28.58
N HIS A 11 10.59 5.99 29.69
CA HIS A 11 11.94 5.90 30.24
C HIS A 11 12.31 4.43 30.48
N TYR A 12 13.17 3.88 29.62
CA TYR A 12 13.85 2.62 29.86
C TYR A 12 14.78 2.77 31.08
N TYR A 13 14.26 2.50 32.27
CA TYR A 13 15.12 2.13 33.39
C TYR A 13 15.79 0.80 33.02
N ARG A 14 17.10 0.88 32.78
CA ARG A 14 18.02 -0.24 32.58
C ARG A 14 17.97 -1.13 33.82
N ARG A 15 17.06 -2.12 33.82
CA ARG A 15 17.02 -3.20 34.81
C ARG A 15 17.97 -4.28 34.31
N GLU A 16 19.23 -4.20 34.74
CA GLU A 16 20.10 -5.37 34.77
C GLU A 16 19.34 -6.50 35.49
N LYS A 17 19.12 -7.61 34.78
CA LYS A 17 18.73 -8.86 35.41
C LYS A 17 19.83 -9.90 35.23
N PRO A 18 20.02 -10.74 36.25
CA PRO A 18 21.23 -11.53 36.44
C PRO A 18 21.25 -12.73 35.50
N SER A 19 22.45 -13.12 35.12
CA SER A 19 22.71 -14.36 34.40
C SER A 19 22.28 -15.57 35.24
N TYR A 20 21.29 -16.33 34.74
CA TYR A 20 21.05 -17.69 35.17
C TYR A 20 21.17 -18.63 33.97
N ARG A 21 22.18 -19.52 34.08
CA ARG A 21 22.48 -20.62 33.17
C ARG A 21 21.37 -21.66 33.19
N SER A 22 21.04 -22.18 32.00
CA SER A 22 20.17 -23.34 31.79
C SER A 22 20.74 -24.62 32.42
N PRO A 23 19.90 -25.50 33.02
CA PRO A 23 20.35 -26.74 33.61
C PRO A 23 20.46 -27.86 32.56
N SER A 24 21.62 -28.52 32.51
CA SER A 24 21.81 -29.80 31.83
C SER A 24 21.33 -30.96 32.70
N LYS A 25 20.59 -31.88 32.09
CA LYS A 25 20.14 -33.14 32.70
C LYS A 25 21.34 -34.06 32.91
N SER A 26 21.51 -34.62 34.11
CA SER A 26 22.35 -35.78 34.36
C SER A 26 21.56 -36.90 35.07
N PHE A 27 21.75 -38.11 34.56
CA PHE A 27 21.33 -39.35 35.18
C PHE A 27 22.18 -39.65 36.43
N LYS A 28 21.57 -40.25 37.45
CA LYS A 28 22.24 -40.78 38.65
C LYS A 28 23.04 -42.05 38.30
N LEU A 29 24.23 -42.20 38.88
CA LEU A 29 24.57 -43.36 39.73
C LEU A 29 25.79 -43.09 40.64
N SER A 30 25.56 -43.24 41.95
CA SER A 30 26.40 -43.72 43.06
C SER A 30 27.93 -43.52 43.13
N SER A 31 28.32 -42.79 44.19
CA SER A 31 29.30 -43.12 45.25
C SER A 31 30.79 -43.37 44.91
N LEU A 32 31.68 -42.54 45.48
CA LEU A 32 32.52 -42.87 46.66
C LEU A 32 33.59 -41.78 46.90
N ASN A 33 33.63 -41.32 48.15
CA ASN A 33 34.79 -40.95 48.99
C ASN A 33 35.99 -40.20 48.37
N ALA A 34 36.22 -38.97 48.88
CA ALA A 34 37.31 -38.66 49.82
C ALA A 34 37.79 -37.20 49.68
N LEU A 35 37.40 -36.40 50.68
CA LEU A 35 38.13 -35.24 51.25
C LEU A 35 39.55 -35.68 51.72
N PRO A 36 40.47 -34.80 52.23
CA PRO A 36 40.29 -33.36 52.54
C PRO A 36 41.53 -32.42 52.39
N LYS A 37 41.26 -31.10 52.60
CA LYS A 37 42.01 -30.12 53.45
C LYS A 37 43.39 -29.61 52.96
N LYS A 38 43.79 -28.34 53.18
CA LYS A 38 43.18 -27.11 53.75
C LYS A 38 44.28 -26.01 53.73
N LEU A 39 43.88 -24.78 54.08
CA LEU A 39 44.66 -23.72 54.80
C LEU A 39 45.61 -22.90 53.90
N VAL A 40 45.74 -21.56 53.94
CA VAL A 40 45.47 -20.51 54.94
C VAL A 40 45.22 -19.16 54.25
N TYR A 41 44.47 -18.28 54.93
CA TYR A 41 44.21 -16.86 54.67
C TYR A 41 45.20 -15.97 55.47
N ASN A 42 45.70 -14.86 54.89
CA ASN A 42 46.16 -13.60 55.52
C ASN A 42 47.16 -12.90 54.56
N GLY A 43 47.22 -11.58 54.36
CA GLY A 43 46.55 -10.42 54.92
C GLY A 43 47.10 -9.12 54.29
N ARG A 44 46.28 -8.06 54.30
CA ARG A 44 46.53 -6.59 54.44
C ARG A 44 48.00 -6.12 54.48
N SER A 45 48.44 -4.93 54.04
CA SER A 45 47.84 -3.71 53.46
C SER A 45 48.96 -2.65 53.25
N PHE A 46 48.65 -1.60 52.47
CA PHE A 46 49.11 -0.19 52.55
C PHE A 46 50.39 0.33 51.86
N CYS A 47 50.13 1.41 51.07
CA CYS A 47 50.87 2.68 50.92
C CYS A 47 52.18 2.69 50.11
N ASN A 48 52.57 3.70 49.32
CA ASN A 48 51.99 4.94 48.76
C ASN A 48 53.14 5.68 48.01
N PHE A 49 52.80 6.58 47.06
CA PHE A 49 53.59 7.74 46.55
C PHE A 49 54.94 7.47 45.83
N GLU A 50 55.46 8.21 44.84
CA GLU A 50 55.06 9.19 43.82
C GLU A 50 56.33 9.38 42.89
N PRO A 51 56.46 10.36 41.95
CA PRO A 51 57.11 10.27 40.61
C PRO A 51 58.61 10.72 40.63
N PRO A 52 59.40 11.05 39.55
CA PRO A 52 59.10 11.50 38.17
C PRO A 52 60.08 11.08 37.01
N THR A 53 59.82 11.65 35.80
CA THR A 53 60.54 11.75 34.48
C THR A 53 62.08 12.01 34.50
N PRO A 54 62.85 12.15 33.37
CA PRO A 54 62.76 11.78 31.92
C PRO A 54 64.10 11.25 31.26
N ARG A 55 64.14 11.10 29.91
CA ARG A 55 65.27 11.23 28.91
C ARG A 55 65.96 9.99 28.28
N ALA A 56 65.66 9.79 26.98
CA ALA A 56 66.50 9.88 25.75
C ALA A 56 67.92 9.24 25.59
N LEU A 57 68.10 8.64 24.39
CA LEU A 57 69.33 8.30 23.59
C LEU A 57 70.09 7.02 24.02
N THR A 58 70.56 6.08 23.16
CA THR A 58 71.25 6.22 21.86
C THR A 58 71.36 4.87 21.10
N LEU A 59 71.53 4.96 19.76
CA LEU A 59 71.77 3.98 18.68
C LEU A 59 72.72 2.78 18.93
N ARG A 60 72.49 1.61 18.27
CA ARG A 60 73.11 1.17 16.98
C ARG A 60 72.63 -0.23 16.52
N ALA A 61 72.72 -0.46 15.21
CA ALA A 61 72.01 -1.45 14.39
C ALA A 61 72.76 -2.76 14.06
N ALA A 62 72.01 -3.78 13.60
CA ALA A 62 72.26 -4.67 12.45
C ALA A 62 71.01 -5.57 12.27
N SER A 63 70.08 -5.33 11.33
CA SER A 63 70.12 -5.57 9.88
C SER A 63 70.10 -7.05 9.47
N THR A 64 68.91 -7.55 9.10
CA THR A 64 68.69 -8.43 7.93
C THR A 64 67.29 -8.16 7.37
N ASP A 65 67.29 -7.50 6.22
CA ASP A 65 66.35 -7.52 5.09
C ASP A 65 64.90 -7.10 5.29
N THR A 66 64.74 -5.78 5.33
CA THR A 66 63.58 -5.05 4.79
C THR A 66 63.46 -5.26 3.28
N ALA A 67 62.31 -5.74 2.80
CA ALA A 67 61.80 -5.32 1.50
C ALA A 67 60.91 -4.10 1.75
N THR A 68 61.37 -2.98 1.21
CA THR A 68 60.83 -1.63 1.29
C THR A 68 59.39 -1.53 0.77
N VAL A 69 58.59 -0.73 1.47
CA VAL A 69 57.40 -0.08 0.92
C VAL A 69 57.86 0.82 -0.22
N GLU A 70 57.70 0.35 -1.45
CA GLU A 70 57.86 1.17 -2.63
C GLU A 70 56.57 1.96 -2.88
N THR A 71 56.66 3.28 -2.70
CA THR A 71 55.81 4.24 -3.40
C THR A 71 55.98 4.06 -4.90
N PHE A 72 55.08 3.29 -5.52
CA PHE A 72 54.91 3.28 -6.97
C PHE A 72 54.03 4.47 -7.38
N GLU A 73 54.68 5.54 -7.84
CA GLU A 73 54.08 6.45 -8.82
C GLU A 73 54.06 5.76 -10.20
N SER A 74 52.92 5.86 -10.90
CA SER A 74 52.64 5.44 -12.30
C SER A 74 52.54 3.90 -12.51
N THR A 75 51.57 3.28 -13.20
CA THR A 75 50.57 3.61 -14.25
C THR A 75 49.68 2.35 -14.32
N ASP A 76 48.41 2.32 -13.90
CA ASP A 76 47.22 2.42 -14.76
C ASP A 76 45.97 2.44 -13.86
N LEU A 77 45.61 3.62 -13.34
CA LEU A 77 44.32 3.85 -12.67
C LEU A 77 43.34 4.30 -13.74
N PHE A 78 42.43 3.42 -14.18
CA PHE A 78 41.54 3.73 -15.32
C PHE A 78 40.11 4.09 -14.89
N PHE A 79 39.75 3.89 -13.62
CA PHE A 79 38.45 4.31 -13.09
C PHE A 79 38.57 4.85 -11.67
N LYS A 80 38.09 6.07 -11.43
CA LYS A 80 37.89 6.66 -10.10
C LYS A 80 36.67 7.55 -10.13
N GLU A 81 35.70 7.28 -9.27
CA GLU A 81 34.48 8.07 -9.17
C GLU A 81 34.01 8.18 -7.72
N THR A 82 33.50 9.35 -7.34
CA THR A 82 32.90 9.61 -6.04
C THR A 82 31.40 9.86 -6.21
N PHE A 83 30.60 9.02 -5.57
CA PHE A 83 29.15 9.08 -5.61
C PHE A 83 28.59 9.65 -4.30
N PRO A 84 27.62 10.58 -4.36
CA PRO A 84 26.91 11.06 -3.18
C PRO A 84 25.94 10.01 -2.64
N LEU A 85 25.88 9.87 -1.32
CA LEU A 85 24.96 9.01 -0.59
C LEU A 85 24.01 9.88 0.23
N LYS A 86 22.70 9.76 0.01
CA LYS A 86 21.70 10.47 0.82
C LYS A 86 21.20 9.55 1.93
N ARG A 87 21.26 10.02 3.17
CA ARG A 87 20.74 9.34 4.36
C ARG A 87 19.78 10.27 5.09
N THR A 88 18.94 9.70 5.93
CA THR A 88 18.09 10.45 6.85
C THR A 88 18.46 10.06 8.28
N GLU A 89 18.53 11.05 9.18
CA GLU A 89 18.74 10.88 10.62
C GLU A 89 17.56 11.45 11.39
N VAL A 90 17.20 10.81 12.50
CA VAL A 90 16.09 11.25 13.37
C VAL A 90 16.65 12.10 14.50
N VAL A 91 16.13 13.31 14.68
CA VAL A 91 16.48 14.24 15.76
C VAL A 91 15.28 14.45 16.68
N GLU A 92 15.50 14.33 17.99
CA GLU A 92 14.46 14.49 19.01
C GLU A 92 14.37 15.93 19.53
N GLY A 93 13.17 16.38 19.86
CA GLY A 93 12.86 17.70 20.42
C GLY A 93 11.48 17.71 21.10
N LYS A 94 10.87 18.89 21.25
CA LYS A 94 9.62 19.05 22.01
C LYS A 94 8.68 20.10 21.42
N ILE A 95 7.38 19.86 21.54
CA ILE A 95 6.32 20.86 21.43
C ILE A 95 5.94 21.29 22.84
N PHE A 96 5.68 22.57 23.05
CA PHE A 96 5.18 23.08 24.32
C PHE A 96 3.94 23.94 24.11
N VAL A 97 3.00 23.81 25.05
CA VAL A 97 1.74 24.55 25.08
C VAL A 97 1.61 25.18 26.45
N ARG A 98 1.35 26.49 26.51
CA ARG A 98 1.20 27.25 27.75
C ARG A 98 -0.04 28.13 27.69
N LEU A 99 -0.84 28.11 28.75
CA LEU A 99 -1.96 29.03 28.91
C LEU A 99 -1.76 29.83 30.20
N ASP A 100 -1.56 31.14 30.08
CA ASP A 100 -1.33 32.06 31.21
C ASP A 100 -2.32 33.23 31.18
N HIS A 101 -2.46 33.96 32.30
CA HIS A 101 -3.14 35.26 32.28
C HIS A 101 -2.37 36.28 31.43
N GLY A 102 -3.06 36.90 30.47
CA GLY A 102 -2.52 37.99 29.66
C GLY A 102 -2.24 39.24 30.50
N LYS A 103 -1.42 40.15 29.95
CA LYS A 103 -0.90 41.36 30.64
C LYS A 103 -1.96 42.26 31.31
N ASN A 104 -3.24 42.13 30.96
CA ASN A 104 -4.35 42.94 31.47
C ASN A 104 -5.33 42.18 32.39
N ALA A 105 -4.96 41.02 32.95
CA ALA A 105 -5.72 40.20 33.93
C ALA A 105 -7.18 39.79 33.55
N LYS A 106 -7.69 40.26 32.40
CA LYS A 106 -9.04 39.99 31.87
C LYS A 106 -9.03 39.05 30.66
N ASN A 107 -7.85 38.80 30.06
CA ASN A 107 -7.67 37.94 28.89
C ASN A 107 -6.71 36.79 29.24
N TRP A 108 -6.82 35.69 28.54
CA TRP A 108 -5.89 34.55 28.57
C TRP A 108 -4.93 34.64 27.40
N MET A 109 -3.73 34.11 27.56
CA MET A 109 -2.68 34.07 26.55
C MET A 109 -2.26 32.62 26.32
N LEU A 110 -2.58 32.08 25.14
CA LEU A 110 -2.13 30.76 24.71
C LEU A 110 -0.82 30.89 23.94
N THR A 111 0.24 30.25 24.42
CA THR A 111 1.52 30.13 23.73
C THR A 111 1.69 28.71 23.22
N VAL A 112 1.94 28.53 21.92
CA VAL A 112 2.29 27.23 21.32
C VAL A 112 3.65 27.35 20.67
N GLY A 113 4.55 26.40 20.91
CA GLY A 113 5.88 26.42 20.35
C GLY A 113 6.56 25.07 20.17
N CYS A 114 7.68 25.08 19.46
CA CYS A 114 8.47 23.91 19.09
C CYS A 114 9.98 24.19 19.28
N SER A 115 10.70 23.23 19.86
CA SER A 115 12.14 23.33 20.13
C SER A 115 13.02 22.84 18.97
N LEU A 116 12.44 22.24 17.92
CA LEU A 116 13.21 21.76 16.79
C LEU A 116 13.46 22.87 15.76
N PRO A 117 14.63 22.86 15.08
CA PRO A 117 14.88 23.77 13.98
C PRO A 117 13.94 23.46 12.80
N GLY A 118 13.38 24.50 12.20
CA GLY A 118 12.56 24.39 11.00
C GLY A 118 11.62 25.58 10.81
N LYS A 119 10.86 25.54 9.73
CA LYS A 119 9.83 26.53 9.42
C LYS A 119 8.47 26.02 9.86
N TRP A 120 8.12 26.34 11.10
CA TRP A 120 6.91 25.82 11.74
C TRP A 120 5.69 26.72 11.53
N VAL A 121 4.56 26.10 11.25
CA VAL A 121 3.24 26.74 11.11
C VAL A 121 2.25 26.06 12.05
N LEU A 122 1.49 26.87 12.77
CA LEU A 122 0.33 26.45 13.56
C LEU A 122 -0.89 26.48 12.64
N HIS A 123 -1.45 25.31 12.32
CA HIS A 123 -2.74 25.20 11.65
C HIS A 123 -3.81 24.99 12.71
N TRP A 124 -4.74 25.92 12.85
CA TRP A 124 -5.69 25.90 13.99
C TRP A 124 -7.07 26.45 13.66
N GLY A 125 -8.04 26.08 14.49
CA GLY A 125 -9.45 26.47 14.42
C GLY A 125 -10.07 26.49 15.82
N VAL A 126 -11.35 26.85 15.89
CA VAL A 126 -12.14 26.90 17.14
C VAL A 126 -13.40 26.03 17.01
N SER A 127 -13.91 25.56 18.14
CA SER A 127 -15.24 24.92 18.24
C SER A 127 -16.14 25.72 19.16
N TYR A 128 -17.43 25.83 18.87
CA TYR A 128 -18.39 26.60 19.67
C TYR A 128 -19.21 25.70 20.64
N VAL A 129 -19.79 26.30 21.68
CA VAL A 129 -20.46 25.62 22.82
C VAL A 129 -21.71 24.80 22.42
N ASP A 130 -22.34 25.10 21.29
CA ASP A 130 -23.57 24.44 20.82
C ASP A 130 -23.37 23.59 19.55
N ASP A 131 -22.12 23.36 19.14
CA ASP A 131 -21.82 22.66 17.89
C ASP A 131 -21.72 21.14 18.10
N VAL A 132 -22.54 20.38 17.37
CA VAL A 132 -22.69 18.91 17.52
C VAL A 132 -21.97 18.16 16.38
N GLY A 133 -21.10 18.85 15.63
CA GLY A 133 -20.23 18.30 14.58
C GLY A 133 -18.76 18.23 14.99
N SER A 134 -17.97 17.41 14.27
CA SER A 134 -16.51 17.37 14.35
C SER A 134 -15.84 18.41 13.42
N GLU A 135 -16.56 19.46 13.05
CA GLU A 135 -16.09 20.49 12.13
C GLU A 135 -15.41 21.63 12.90
N TRP A 136 -14.35 22.19 12.33
CA TRP A 136 -13.65 23.36 12.88
C TRP A 136 -14.24 24.61 12.26
N ASP A 137 -14.21 25.70 13.00
CA ASP A 137 -14.47 27.02 12.44
C ASP A 137 -13.22 27.89 12.49
N GLN A 138 -13.14 28.83 11.55
CA GLN A 138 -12.12 29.86 11.64
C GLN A 138 -12.26 30.68 12.94
N PRO A 139 -11.15 30.96 13.64
CA PRO A 139 -11.19 31.84 14.81
C PRO A 139 -11.65 33.25 14.44
N PRO A 140 -12.33 33.98 15.34
CA PRO A 140 -12.69 35.37 15.14
C PRO A 140 -11.48 36.23 14.75
N SER A 141 -11.70 37.25 13.91
CA SER A 141 -10.62 38.08 13.35
C SER A 141 -9.70 38.71 14.40
N GLU A 142 -10.25 39.01 15.58
CA GLU A 142 -9.59 39.59 16.73
C GLU A 142 -8.67 38.62 17.51
N MET A 143 -8.79 37.31 17.27
CA MET A 143 -7.92 36.29 17.88
C MET A 143 -6.75 35.90 16.97
N ARG A 144 -6.76 36.32 15.71
CA ARG A 144 -5.77 35.90 14.70
C ARG A 144 -4.46 36.67 14.88
N PRO A 145 -3.32 36.00 15.19
CA PRO A 145 -2.03 36.68 15.27
C PRO A 145 -1.61 37.30 13.92
N PRO A 146 -0.70 38.28 13.90
CA PRO A 146 -0.19 38.86 12.66
C PRO A 146 0.45 37.80 11.75
N GLY A 147 0.17 37.88 10.45
CA GLY A 147 0.67 36.91 9.46
C GLY A 147 -0.16 35.63 9.34
N SER A 148 -1.31 35.56 10.01
CA SER A 148 -2.23 34.43 9.87
C SER A 148 -2.94 34.44 8.50
N ILE A 149 -2.96 33.30 7.83
CA ILE A 149 -3.55 33.12 6.50
C ILE A 149 -4.77 32.20 6.62
N PRO A 150 -5.99 32.67 6.26
CA PRO A 150 -7.18 31.82 6.28
C PRO A 150 -7.03 30.66 5.30
N ILE A 151 -7.29 29.44 5.78
CA ILE A 151 -7.28 28.22 4.98
C ILE A 151 -8.71 27.72 4.90
N LYS A 152 -9.30 27.83 3.70
CA LYS A 152 -10.71 27.53 3.43
C LYS A 152 -11.63 28.31 4.37
N ASP A 153 -12.74 27.75 4.82
CA ASP A 153 -13.74 28.34 5.73
C ASP A 153 -13.62 27.88 7.18
N TYR A 154 -12.80 26.86 7.46
CA TYR A 154 -12.76 26.19 8.76
C TYR A 154 -11.44 26.32 9.57
N ALA A 155 -10.34 26.82 8.98
CA ALA A 155 -9.05 26.88 9.70
C ALA A 155 -8.18 28.07 9.29
N ILE A 156 -7.10 28.28 10.06
CA ILE A 156 -6.10 29.32 9.80
C ILE A 156 -4.68 28.81 10.02
N ASP A 157 -3.77 29.21 9.14
CA ASP A 157 -2.33 28.96 9.25
C ASP A 157 -1.64 30.16 9.88
N THR A 158 -0.88 29.97 10.95
CA THR A 158 -0.14 31.04 11.64
C THR A 158 1.33 30.62 11.80
N PRO A 159 2.30 31.36 11.22
CA PRO A 159 3.72 31.00 11.34
C PRO A 159 4.23 31.20 12.77
N LEU A 160 5.06 30.27 13.25
CA LEU A 160 5.77 30.41 14.53
C LEU A 160 7.01 31.28 14.34
N ASN A 161 7.18 32.25 15.23
CA ASN A 161 8.32 33.16 15.20
C ASN A 161 9.42 32.69 16.15
N LYS A 162 10.68 32.99 15.85
CA LYS A 162 11.80 32.69 16.76
C LYS A 162 11.58 33.38 18.12
N SER A 163 11.61 32.62 19.20
CA SER A 163 11.39 33.14 20.55
C SER A 163 12.54 34.07 20.96
N ALA A 164 12.21 35.19 21.62
CA ALA A 164 13.18 36.18 22.08
C ALA A 164 13.88 35.78 23.39
N LEU A 165 13.41 34.72 24.06
CA LEU A 165 13.96 34.22 25.34
C LEU A 165 14.26 32.72 25.22
N PRO A 166 15.53 32.30 25.25
CA PRO A 166 15.87 30.88 25.23
C PRO A 166 15.47 30.22 26.55
N VAL A 167 14.48 29.33 26.51
CA VAL A 167 14.20 28.41 27.62
C VAL A 167 15.14 27.21 27.45
N GLY A 168 16.13 27.08 28.32
CA GLY A 168 17.02 25.90 28.34
C GLY A 168 18.20 25.91 27.34
N GLY A 169 18.50 27.04 26.69
CA GLY A 169 19.69 27.18 25.82
C GLY A 169 19.51 26.79 24.36
N ASP A 170 18.38 26.18 23.98
CA ASP A 170 18.05 25.83 22.60
C ASP A 170 17.12 26.87 21.93
N GLN A 171 17.29 27.05 20.62
CA GLN A 171 16.45 27.95 19.81
C GLN A 171 15.05 27.37 19.65
N SER A 172 14.02 28.07 20.16
CA SER A 172 12.62 27.68 20.02
C SER A 172 11.84 28.62 19.10
N HIS A 173 10.81 28.08 18.45
CA HIS A 173 9.84 28.83 17.65
C HIS A 173 8.51 28.85 18.42
N GLU A 174 7.85 30.00 18.55
CA GLU A 174 6.59 30.15 19.29
C GLU A 174 5.62 31.12 18.62
N VAL A 175 4.33 30.94 18.91
CA VAL A 175 3.25 31.87 18.60
C VAL A 175 2.42 32.13 19.85
N LYS A 176 1.90 33.35 19.98
CA LYS A 176 1.07 33.80 21.10
C LYS A 176 -0.30 34.24 20.60
N ILE A 177 -1.35 33.71 21.21
CA ILE A 177 -2.75 33.93 20.85
C ILE A 177 -3.49 34.51 22.06
N ASP A 178 -4.10 35.67 21.87
CA ASP A 178 -4.96 36.30 22.89
C ASP A 178 -6.36 35.65 22.89
N VAL A 179 -6.78 35.11 24.02
CA VAL A 179 -8.06 34.41 24.21
C VAL A 179 -8.94 35.19 25.19
N LYS A 180 -10.18 35.51 24.78
CA LYS A 180 -11.15 36.23 25.62
C LYS A 180 -12.14 35.26 26.28
N PRO A 181 -12.29 35.28 27.61
CA PRO A 181 -13.07 34.27 28.35
C PRO A 181 -14.61 34.35 28.23
N ASN A 182 -15.17 35.34 27.51
CA ASN A 182 -16.62 35.49 27.33
C ASN A 182 -17.09 35.15 25.88
N SER A 183 -16.23 34.58 25.03
CA SER A 183 -16.63 34.14 23.70
C SER A 183 -17.37 32.80 23.77
N ALA A 184 -18.30 32.56 22.86
CA ALA A 184 -19.04 31.30 22.73
C ALA A 184 -18.17 30.08 22.31
N ILE A 185 -16.84 30.19 22.43
CA ILE A 185 -15.85 29.23 21.97
C ILE A 185 -15.61 28.19 23.08
N ALA A 186 -15.87 26.93 22.76
CA ALA A 186 -15.68 25.79 23.62
C ALA A 186 -14.20 25.35 23.74
N ALA A 187 -13.48 25.32 22.62
CA ALA A 187 -12.10 24.85 22.55
C ALA A 187 -11.34 25.44 21.35
N ILE A 188 -10.01 25.43 21.45
CA ILE A 188 -9.09 25.66 20.33
C ILE A 188 -8.51 24.31 19.90
N ASN A 189 -8.63 23.99 18.61
CA ASN A 189 -8.04 22.79 18.02
C ASN A 189 -6.87 23.19 17.12
N PHE A 190 -5.76 22.47 17.17
CA PHE A 190 -4.60 22.79 16.34
C PHE A 190 -3.71 21.59 15.99
N VAL A 191 -2.89 21.76 14.96
CA VAL A 191 -1.76 20.90 14.60
C VAL A 191 -0.56 21.75 14.21
N LEU A 192 0.64 21.20 14.37
CA LEU A 192 1.86 21.85 13.90
C LEU A 192 2.31 21.25 12.58
N LYS A 193 2.66 22.11 11.63
CA LYS A 193 3.19 21.74 10.32
C LYS A 193 4.61 22.24 10.21
N ASP A 194 5.52 21.37 9.78
CA ASP A 194 6.86 21.78 9.34
C ASP A 194 6.83 21.99 7.83
N GLU A 195 6.92 23.24 7.37
CA GLU A 195 6.86 23.57 5.94
C GLU A 195 8.07 23.08 5.15
N GLU A 196 9.22 22.82 5.80
CA GLU A 196 10.41 22.34 5.12
C GLU A 196 10.26 20.87 4.69
N THR A 197 9.65 20.06 5.55
CA THR A 197 9.44 18.62 5.31
C THR A 197 8.02 18.31 4.80
N GLY A 198 7.09 19.25 4.95
CA GLY A 198 5.66 19.05 4.71
C GLY A 198 4.99 18.13 5.74
N ALA A 199 5.67 17.82 6.84
CA ALA A 199 5.18 16.91 7.87
C ALA A 199 4.19 17.61 8.82
N TRP A 200 3.16 16.86 9.22
CA TRP A 200 2.14 17.30 10.17
C TRP A 200 2.31 16.56 11.49
N TYR A 201 2.27 17.28 12.60
CA TYR A 201 2.50 16.76 13.93
C TYR A 201 1.18 16.80 14.70
N GLN A 202 0.73 15.62 15.11
CA GLN A 202 -0.54 15.39 15.79
C GLN A 202 -0.32 14.66 17.12
N HIS A 203 -1.17 14.96 18.10
CA HIS A 203 -1.13 14.29 19.39
C HIS A 203 -1.96 13.01 19.33
N ARG A 204 -1.32 11.84 19.49
CA ARG A 204 -1.99 10.52 19.48
C ARG A 204 -2.88 10.26 18.24
N GLY A 205 -2.48 10.83 17.09
CA GLY A 205 -3.21 10.67 15.82
C GLY A 205 -4.50 11.51 15.72
N ARG A 206 -4.69 12.45 16.64
CA ARG A 206 -5.76 13.45 16.62
C ARG A 206 -5.16 14.84 16.80
N ASP A 207 -5.95 15.86 16.54
CA ASP A 207 -5.50 17.24 16.68
C ASP A 207 -5.39 17.62 18.16
N PHE A 208 -4.50 18.55 18.48
CA PHE A 208 -4.36 19.04 19.84
C PHE A 208 -5.61 19.84 20.21
N ARG A 209 -6.17 19.61 21.39
CA ARG A 209 -7.35 20.30 21.88
C ARG A 209 -7.07 21.02 23.18
N VAL A 210 -7.31 22.34 23.20
CA VAL A 210 -7.22 23.20 24.38
C VAL A 210 -8.63 23.66 24.76
N PRO A 211 -9.26 23.09 25.79
CA PRO A 211 -10.60 23.47 26.22
C PRO A 211 -10.58 24.84 26.90
N LEU A 212 -11.62 25.65 26.64
CA LEU A 212 -11.81 26.97 27.23
C LEU A 212 -13.04 27.03 28.16
N VAL A 213 -13.85 25.98 28.22
CA VAL A 213 -14.99 25.80 29.13
C VAL A 213 -15.14 24.32 29.52
N ASP A 214 -15.61 24.05 30.74
CA ASP A 214 -15.82 22.69 31.26
C ASP A 214 -17.04 22.02 30.60
N TYR A 215 -16.81 21.23 29.55
CA TYR A 215 -17.72 20.14 29.17
C TYR A 215 -17.11 18.82 29.66
N LEU A 216 -17.84 18.10 30.51
CA LEU A 216 -17.46 16.76 30.97
C LEU A 216 -17.63 15.75 29.82
N GLN A 217 -16.63 15.68 28.96
CA GLN A 217 -16.29 14.47 28.20
C GLN A 217 -14.86 14.11 28.59
N GLU A 218 -14.64 12.90 29.11
CA GLU A 218 -13.30 12.36 29.27
C GLU A 218 -12.70 12.14 27.87
N ASP A 219 -11.91 13.10 27.40
CA ASP A 219 -11.18 13.06 26.13
C ASP A 219 -9.67 13.10 26.42
N ASP A 220 -9.00 11.97 26.16
CA ASP A 220 -7.57 11.74 26.44
C ASP A 220 -6.61 12.60 25.58
N ASN A 221 -7.14 13.45 24.67
CA ASN A 221 -6.39 14.37 23.83
C ASN A 221 -6.36 15.82 24.33
N VAL A 222 -6.98 16.08 25.49
CA VAL A 222 -7.02 17.40 26.12
C VAL A 222 -5.67 17.75 26.72
N VAL A 223 -5.08 18.85 26.25
CA VAL A 223 -3.89 19.46 26.85
C VAL A 223 -4.34 20.28 28.07
N GLY A 224 -3.75 20.01 29.25
CA GLY A 224 -4.11 20.70 30.51
C GLY A 224 -5.09 19.98 31.47
N ALA A 225 -5.46 18.71 31.24
CA ALA A 225 -6.47 17.97 32.02
C ALA A 225 -6.08 17.54 33.47
N LYS A 226 -5.00 18.05 34.07
CA LYS A 226 -4.59 17.67 35.43
C LYS A 226 -4.88 18.76 36.45
N TRP A 227 -6.00 18.66 37.17
CA TRP A 227 -6.26 19.49 38.35
C TRP A 227 -6.24 18.70 39.67
N GLY A 228 -5.32 19.10 40.55
CA GLY A 228 -5.58 19.27 41.98
C GLY A 228 -5.39 18.08 42.95
N LEU A 229 -4.15 17.80 43.34
CA LEU A 229 -3.77 17.62 44.75
C LEU A 229 -2.44 18.35 44.96
N GLY A 230 -2.40 19.24 45.95
CA GLY A 230 -1.46 20.35 46.00
C GLY A 230 -0.01 20.06 46.40
N ALA A 231 0.75 21.17 46.31
CA ALA A 231 2.03 21.51 46.94
C ALA A 231 3.35 21.01 46.30
N TRP A 232 4.27 21.98 46.25
CA TRP A 232 5.60 22.09 45.64
C TRP A 232 6.70 21.10 46.13
N PRO A 233 7.90 21.08 45.48
CA PRO A 233 8.81 19.94 45.46
C PRO A 233 9.86 19.93 46.58
N GLY A 234 10.23 18.75 47.06
CA GLY A 234 11.44 18.55 47.87
C GLY A 234 11.53 17.25 48.67
N ALA A 235 12.53 16.43 48.33
CA ALA A 235 13.25 15.46 49.18
C ALA A 235 12.52 14.27 49.85
N LEU A 236 13.11 13.08 49.61
CA LEU A 236 13.22 11.91 50.50
C LEU A 236 11.96 11.09 50.86
N GLY A 237 11.94 9.86 50.34
CA GLY A 237 12.10 8.68 51.21
C GLY A 237 10.87 7.86 51.60
N LYS A 238 10.91 6.58 51.17
CA LYS A 238 10.54 5.35 51.91
C LYS A 238 9.09 5.09 52.36
N LEU A 239 8.65 3.86 52.02
CA LEU A 239 7.74 2.94 52.75
C LEU A 239 6.24 3.35 52.72
N SER A 240 5.22 2.50 52.79
CA SER A 240 4.92 1.07 52.50
C SER A 240 3.51 0.83 53.07
N ASN A 241 2.68 0.00 52.41
CA ASN A 241 1.67 -0.88 53.01
C ASN A 241 0.40 -0.33 53.74
N VAL A 242 -0.76 -0.89 53.32
CA VAL A 242 -1.74 -1.63 54.16
C VAL A 242 -2.88 -0.85 54.87
N PHE A 243 -4.10 -1.19 54.41
CA PHE A 243 -5.34 -1.53 55.16
C PHE A 243 -6.34 -0.46 55.66
N VAL A 244 -7.59 -0.72 55.25
CA VAL A 244 -8.82 -0.91 56.06
C VAL A 244 -9.84 0.22 56.25
N LYS A 245 -11.04 -0.10 55.73
CA LYS A 245 -12.43 0.19 56.14
C LYS A 245 -12.68 0.75 57.56
N ALA A 246 -13.69 1.62 57.65
CA ALA A 246 -14.89 1.50 58.51
C ALA A 246 -15.82 2.70 58.20
N GLU A 247 -17.08 2.52 57.76
CA GLU A 247 -18.32 2.35 58.57
C GLU A 247 -18.56 3.51 59.55
N SER A 248 -19.68 4.24 59.55
CA SER A 248 -21.06 3.83 59.88
C SER A 248 -21.95 5.12 59.92
N SER A 249 -23.15 5.17 59.31
CA SER A 249 -24.52 5.03 59.91
C SER A 249 -24.90 6.12 60.95
N HIS A 250 -26.10 6.69 61.15
CA HIS A 250 -27.54 6.52 60.81
C HIS A 250 -28.23 7.91 60.98
N SER A 251 -29.36 8.28 60.36
CA SER A 251 -30.76 7.96 60.74
C SER A 251 -31.71 8.90 59.92
N LYS A 252 -32.62 8.39 59.09
CA LYS A 252 -34.11 8.28 59.23
C LYS A 252 -34.87 9.53 59.72
N ASP A 253 -35.72 10.10 58.85
CA ASP A 253 -37.20 10.13 59.03
C ASP A 253 -37.97 10.59 57.77
N GLN A 254 -39.27 10.28 57.77
CA GLN A 254 -40.21 10.08 56.65
C GLN A 254 -40.96 11.33 56.11
N ASP A 255 -41.50 11.13 54.90
CA ASP A 255 -42.79 11.59 54.34
C ASP A 255 -42.95 12.91 53.54
N SER A 256 -43.20 12.67 52.24
CA SER A 256 -44.33 13.17 51.41
C SER A 256 -44.18 14.42 50.50
N SER A 257 -44.34 14.13 49.21
CA SER A 257 -45.02 14.85 48.10
C SER A 257 -44.47 16.15 47.49
N ASN A 258 -44.04 15.97 46.22
CA ASN A 258 -44.31 16.73 44.98
C ASN A 258 -43.77 18.15 44.69
N GLU A 259 -43.11 18.20 43.52
CA GLU A 259 -42.81 19.32 42.58
C GLU A 259 -41.82 20.40 43.09
N SER A 260 -40.82 20.88 42.34
CA SER A 260 -40.59 20.98 40.89
C SER A 260 -39.08 21.06 40.58
N ARG A 261 -38.74 20.90 39.29
CA ARG A 261 -37.38 20.90 38.70
C ARG A 261 -36.69 22.26 38.78
N ASP A 262 -35.41 22.25 39.19
CA ASP A 262 -34.39 23.14 38.61
C ASP A 262 -32.97 22.61 38.94
N PRO A 263 -32.12 22.23 37.97
CA PRO A 263 -30.70 22.02 38.23
C PRO A 263 -29.92 23.27 37.79
N GLN A 264 -29.53 24.11 38.76
CA GLN A 264 -28.50 25.13 38.54
C GLN A 264 -27.17 24.47 38.17
N GLN A 265 -26.77 24.58 36.90
CA GLN A 265 -25.41 24.35 36.43
C GLN A 265 -24.45 25.31 37.14
N ARG A 266 -23.49 24.77 37.90
CA ARG A 266 -22.31 25.52 38.38
C ARG A 266 -21.23 25.47 37.30
N THR A 267 -20.98 26.58 36.60
CA THR A 267 -19.81 26.78 35.74
C THR A 267 -18.55 27.01 36.58
N ARG A 268 -17.54 26.12 36.48
CA ARG A 268 -16.18 26.34 37.00
C ARG A 268 -15.30 26.98 35.91
N ARG A 269 -14.26 27.73 36.30
CA ARG A 269 -13.44 28.60 35.42
C ARG A 269 -12.07 27.96 35.09
N VAL A 270 -11.56 28.22 33.89
CA VAL A 270 -10.23 27.88 33.36
C VAL A 270 -9.08 28.25 34.32
N GLU A 271 -8.03 27.42 34.41
CA GLU A 271 -6.80 27.62 35.20
C GLU A 271 -5.55 27.63 34.28
N GLU A 272 -4.45 28.20 34.76
CA GLU A 272 -3.16 28.26 34.02
C GLU A 272 -2.50 26.88 33.91
N PHE A 273 -1.87 26.57 32.77
CA PHE A 273 -1.14 25.31 32.58
C PHE A 273 0.08 25.44 31.65
N TYR A 274 1.03 24.52 31.79
CA TYR A 274 2.17 24.34 30.91
C TYR A 274 2.40 22.84 30.65
N GLU A 275 2.47 22.45 29.39
CA GLU A 275 2.66 21.06 28.97
C GLU A 275 3.73 20.95 27.88
N GLU A 276 4.64 19.98 28.00
CA GLU A 276 5.67 19.64 27.02
C GLU A 276 5.44 18.23 26.47
N LEU A 277 5.52 18.08 25.15
CA LEU A 277 5.29 16.82 24.44
C LEU A 277 6.50 16.52 23.53
N PRO A 278 7.09 15.32 23.64
CA PRO A 278 8.29 14.97 22.85
C PRO A 278 7.94 14.81 21.37
N ILE A 279 8.83 15.23 20.47
CA ILE A 279 8.69 15.05 19.02
C ILE A 279 10.00 14.59 18.40
N ALA A 280 9.92 13.96 17.23
CA ALA A 280 11.09 13.60 16.43
C ALA A 280 10.94 14.12 15.00
N LYS A 281 12.04 14.59 14.40
CA LYS A 281 12.11 15.08 13.02
C LYS A 281 13.21 14.36 12.26
N GLU A 282 12.89 13.92 11.06
CA GLU A 282 13.84 13.35 10.12
C GLU A 282 14.61 14.47 9.38
N ILE A 283 15.93 14.37 9.35
CA ILE A 283 16.84 15.33 8.71
C ILE A 283 17.72 14.61 7.70
N ALA A 284 17.83 15.17 6.49
CA ALA A 284 18.70 14.62 5.47
C ALA A 284 20.20 14.88 5.78
N VAL A 285 21.01 13.82 5.72
CA VAL A 285 22.46 13.82 5.88
C VAL A 285 23.10 13.37 4.56
N ASN A 286 24.12 14.12 4.13
CA ASN A 286 24.86 13.83 2.92
C ASN A 286 26.17 13.10 3.26
N ASN A 287 26.34 11.91 2.69
CA ASN A 287 27.50 11.05 2.77
C ASN A 287 28.08 10.81 1.36
N SER A 288 29.18 10.08 1.24
CA SER A 288 29.82 9.76 -0.04
C SER A 288 30.52 8.40 -0.05
N VAL A 289 30.62 7.81 -1.24
CA VAL A 289 31.47 6.65 -1.52
C VAL A 289 32.39 6.98 -2.69
N THR A 290 33.68 6.67 -2.56
CA THR A 290 34.67 6.74 -3.63
C THR A 290 35.06 5.32 -4.03
N VAL A 291 35.00 5.05 -5.33
CA VAL A 291 35.41 3.78 -5.92
C VAL A 291 36.62 4.01 -6.80
N SER A 292 37.64 3.16 -6.69
CA SER A 292 38.81 3.21 -7.57
C SER A 292 39.17 1.81 -8.07
N VAL A 293 39.51 1.70 -9.35
CA VAL A 293 39.91 0.45 -10.00
C VAL A 293 41.30 0.58 -10.60
N ARG A 294 42.15 -0.41 -10.33
CA ARG A 294 43.54 -0.49 -10.84
C ARG A 294 43.81 -1.89 -11.37
N LYS A 295 44.64 -2.02 -12.39
CA LYS A 295 45.15 -3.33 -12.84
C LYS A 295 46.30 -3.78 -11.94
N CYS A 296 46.32 -5.06 -11.55
CA CYS A 296 47.45 -5.66 -10.87
C CYS A 296 48.53 -6.02 -11.91
N PRO A 297 49.74 -5.44 -11.83
CA PRO A 297 50.80 -5.66 -12.83
C PRO A 297 51.26 -7.13 -12.93
N GLU A 298 51.08 -7.91 -11.85
CA GLU A 298 51.66 -9.24 -11.70
C GLU A 298 50.69 -10.39 -12.05
N THR A 299 49.38 -10.15 -12.05
CA THR A 299 48.38 -11.24 -12.11
C THR A 299 47.25 -11.07 -13.13
N ALA A 300 47.30 -10.03 -13.98
CA ALA A 300 46.22 -9.66 -14.93
C ALA A 300 44.82 -9.45 -14.28
N LYS A 301 44.75 -9.38 -12.95
CA LYS A 301 43.51 -9.17 -12.19
C LYS A 301 43.22 -7.68 -11.97
N ASN A 302 41.95 -7.33 -11.87
CA ASN A 302 41.50 -5.99 -11.50
C ASN A 302 41.38 -5.88 -9.97
N LEU A 303 41.93 -4.81 -9.39
CA LEU A 303 41.81 -4.45 -7.98
C LEU A 303 40.86 -3.28 -7.83
N LEU A 304 39.72 -3.50 -7.17
CA LEU A 304 38.71 -2.48 -6.90
C LEU A 304 38.73 -2.12 -5.41
N CYS A 305 38.93 -0.84 -5.08
CA CYS A 305 38.87 -0.31 -3.72
C CYS A 305 37.62 0.56 -3.55
N LEU A 306 36.82 0.25 -2.52
CA LEU A 306 35.69 1.05 -2.06
C LEU A 306 36.08 1.79 -0.78
N GLU A 307 35.80 3.08 -0.72
CA GLU A 307 36.03 3.93 0.44
C GLU A 307 34.80 4.81 0.71
N THR A 308 34.31 4.88 1.95
CA THR A 308 33.12 5.66 2.28
C THR A 308 33.26 6.38 3.63
N ASP A 309 32.53 7.48 3.81
CA ASP A 309 32.42 8.24 5.07
C ASP A 309 31.26 7.78 5.97
N LEU A 310 30.63 6.65 5.63
CA LEU A 310 29.58 5.99 6.42
C LEU A 310 30.10 5.48 7.78
N PRO A 311 29.21 5.32 8.78
CA PRO A 311 29.57 4.86 10.13
C PRO A 311 30.04 3.39 10.16
N ASP A 312 30.57 2.97 11.30
CA ASP A 312 30.99 1.58 11.49
C ASP A 312 29.81 0.61 11.32
N HIS A 313 30.08 -0.58 10.76
CA HIS A 313 29.13 -1.67 10.46
C HIS A 313 28.41 -1.65 9.10
N VAL A 314 28.98 -1.06 8.04
CA VAL A 314 28.44 -1.18 6.68
C VAL A 314 28.78 -2.52 6.03
N VAL A 315 27.78 -3.17 5.43
CA VAL A 315 27.96 -4.34 4.57
C VAL A 315 27.80 -3.94 3.11
N VAL A 316 28.75 -4.32 2.26
CA VAL A 316 28.61 -4.24 0.80
C VAL A 316 27.96 -5.52 0.30
N HIS A 317 26.83 -5.38 -0.39
CA HIS A 317 26.23 -6.47 -1.16
C HIS A 317 26.60 -6.30 -2.63
N TRP A 318 27.31 -7.27 -3.21
CA TRP A 318 27.96 -7.08 -4.50
C TRP A 318 28.00 -8.35 -5.36
N GLY A 319 28.23 -8.13 -6.66
CA GLY A 319 28.41 -9.16 -7.69
C GLY A 319 29.14 -8.58 -8.90
N VAL A 320 29.32 -9.39 -9.93
CA VAL A 320 29.96 -9.00 -11.19
C VAL A 320 29.06 -9.33 -12.38
N CYS A 321 29.30 -8.73 -13.54
CA CYS A 321 28.67 -9.13 -14.79
C CYS A 321 29.71 -9.34 -15.90
N ARG A 322 29.43 -10.27 -16.82
CA ARG A 322 30.31 -10.60 -17.96
C ARG A 322 29.89 -9.94 -19.28
N ASP A 323 28.69 -9.38 -19.32
CA ASP A 323 28.10 -8.74 -20.49
C ASP A 323 27.31 -7.46 -20.10
N ASP A 324 26.83 -6.73 -21.09
CA ASP A 324 26.04 -5.50 -20.91
C ASP A 324 24.63 -5.76 -20.36
N THR A 325 24.23 -7.03 -20.13
CA THR A 325 22.91 -7.37 -19.57
C THR A 325 22.81 -7.07 -18.08
N LYS A 326 23.93 -6.71 -17.42
CA LYS A 326 24.04 -6.36 -15.98
C LYS A 326 23.45 -7.42 -15.04
N ARG A 327 23.44 -8.69 -15.48
CA ARG A 327 23.02 -9.81 -14.63
C ARG A 327 24.09 -10.05 -13.56
N TRP A 328 23.64 -10.15 -12.31
CA TRP A 328 24.51 -10.44 -11.17
C TRP A 328 25.03 -11.87 -11.23
N GLU A 329 26.35 -12.02 -11.19
CA GLU A 329 27.05 -13.29 -11.11
C GLU A 329 28.06 -13.26 -9.95
N ILE A 330 28.33 -14.43 -9.36
CA ILE A 330 29.34 -14.57 -8.32
C ILE A 330 30.71 -14.69 -9.01
N PRO A 331 31.69 -13.81 -8.69
CA PRO A 331 33.03 -13.92 -9.25
C PRO A 331 33.76 -15.16 -8.73
N ALA A 332 34.80 -15.63 -9.44
CA ALA A 332 35.61 -16.73 -8.95
C ALA A 332 36.34 -16.38 -7.64
N ALA A 333 36.54 -17.38 -6.77
CA ALA A 333 37.35 -17.25 -5.56
C ALA A 333 38.82 -16.92 -5.89
N PRO A 334 39.57 -16.23 -5.00
CA PRO A 334 39.25 -15.92 -3.61
C PRO A 334 38.43 -14.62 -3.41
N HIS A 335 37.53 -14.63 -2.44
CA HIS A 335 36.75 -13.46 -2.02
C HIS A 335 37.43 -12.74 -0.83
N PRO A 336 37.10 -11.46 -0.56
CA PRO A 336 37.60 -10.76 0.63
C PRO A 336 37.23 -11.48 1.94
N PRO A 337 37.98 -11.27 3.03
CA PRO A 337 37.64 -11.82 4.35
C PRO A 337 36.21 -11.45 4.78
N GLU A 338 35.56 -12.29 5.59
CA GLU A 338 34.18 -12.08 6.07
C GLU A 338 33.12 -11.98 4.96
N THR A 339 33.42 -12.54 3.78
CA THR A 339 32.45 -12.61 2.68
C THR A 339 31.51 -13.80 2.83
N VAL A 340 30.20 -13.54 2.79
CA VAL A 340 29.14 -14.56 2.84
C VAL A 340 28.41 -14.63 1.49
N VAL A 341 28.23 -15.83 0.96
CA VAL A 341 27.40 -16.07 -0.23
C VAL A 341 25.93 -15.87 0.12
N PHE A 342 25.24 -15.06 -0.67
CA PHE A 342 23.82 -14.78 -0.49
C PHE A 342 23.01 -15.31 -1.69
N LYS A 343 22.15 -16.30 -1.42
CA LYS A 343 21.20 -16.89 -2.38
C LYS A 343 21.83 -17.33 -3.71
N ASP A 344 23.10 -17.78 -3.69
CA ASP A 344 23.86 -18.24 -4.86
C ASP A 344 23.88 -17.25 -6.05
N LYS A 345 23.66 -15.96 -5.78
CA LYS A 345 23.60 -14.90 -6.81
C LYS A 345 24.46 -13.69 -6.52
N ALA A 346 24.85 -13.48 -5.27
CA ALA A 346 25.61 -12.31 -4.85
C ALA A 346 26.42 -12.59 -3.58
N LEU A 347 27.38 -11.72 -3.29
CA LEU A 347 28.25 -11.80 -2.13
C LEU A 347 27.91 -10.66 -1.15
N ARG A 348 28.22 -10.85 0.14
CA ARG A 348 28.11 -9.84 1.18
C ARG A 348 29.44 -9.74 1.91
N THR A 349 30.05 -8.57 1.90
CA THR A 349 31.36 -8.32 2.53
C THR A 349 31.23 -7.17 3.51
N GLN A 350 31.65 -7.38 4.76
CA GLN A 350 31.72 -6.34 5.78
C GLN A 350 32.88 -5.37 5.44
N LEU A 351 32.63 -4.05 5.45
CA LEU A 351 33.69 -3.07 5.25
C LEU A 351 34.57 -2.96 6.50
N GLN A 352 35.88 -2.77 6.28
CA GLN A 352 36.86 -2.55 7.34
C GLN A 352 36.90 -1.06 7.72
N GLN A 353 37.11 -0.77 9.01
CA GLN A 353 37.20 0.61 9.49
C GLN A 353 38.52 1.25 9.04
N LYS A 354 38.50 2.54 8.67
CA LYS A 354 39.72 3.31 8.36
C LYS A 354 40.49 3.65 9.64
N GLU A 355 41.82 3.56 9.61
CA GLU A 355 42.68 4.03 10.70
C GLU A 355 42.46 5.55 10.90
N GLY A 356 41.77 5.94 11.98
CA GLY A 356 41.34 7.32 12.25
C GLY A 356 39.85 7.49 12.55
N GLY A 357 39.04 6.42 12.45
CA GLY A 357 37.66 6.37 12.96
C GLY A 357 36.60 7.13 12.16
N LYS A 358 36.96 7.68 10.99
CA LYS A 358 35.99 8.29 10.05
C LYS A 358 35.95 7.48 8.76
N GLY A 359 34.94 6.64 8.63
CA GLY A 359 34.64 5.91 7.41
C GLY A 359 35.15 4.47 7.37
N CYS A 360 34.75 3.76 6.32
CA CYS A 360 35.10 2.36 6.09
C CYS A 360 35.65 2.14 4.66
N TRP A 361 36.30 1.01 4.44
CA TRP A 361 36.86 0.64 3.15
C TRP A 361 36.88 -0.88 2.91
N ALA A 362 36.99 -1.31 1.65
CA ALA A 362 37.25 -2.70 1.29
C ALA A 362 37.97 -2.80 -0.06
N LEU A 363 38.76 -3.87 -0.22
CA LEU A 363 39.49 -4.20 -1.44
C LEU A 363 38.95 -5.52 -2.03
N PHE A 364 38.65 -5.49 -3.33
CA PHE A 364 38.10 -6.61 -4.09
C PHE A 364 39.07 -6.96 -5.22
N THR A 365 39.45 -8.23 -5.31
CA THR A 365 40.29 -8.77 -6.38
C THR A 365 39.40 -9.51 -7.38
N LEU A 366 39.38 -9.06 -8.63
CA LEU A 366 38.46 -9.53 -9.68
C LEU A 366 39.24 -10.11 -10.87
N GLU A 367 38.69 -11.15 -11.50
CA GLU A 367 39.26 -11.78 -12.69
C GLU A 367 39.11 -10.92 -13.97
N GLU A 368 39.85 -11.29 -15.01
CA GLU A 368 39.80 -10.63 -16.32
C GLU A 368 38.56 -11.05 -17.13
N GLY A 369 38.10 -10.19 -18.05
CA GLY A 369 36.92 -10.48 -18.90
C GLY A 369 35.56 -10.15 -18.27
N LEU A 370 35.54 -9.41 -17.16
CA LEU A 370 34.30 -8.90 -16.56
C LEU A 370 33.93 -7.53 -17.17
N ALA A 371 32.65 -7.36 -17.49
CA ALA A 371 32.11 -6.10 -18.01
C ALA A 371 31.99 -5.05 -16.90
N GLY A 372 31.54 -5.44 -15.70
CA GLY A 372 31.36 -4.51 -14.59
C GLY A 372 31.20 -5.14 -13.21
N PHE A 373 31.35 -4.29 -12.19
CA PHE A 373 31.14 -4.60 -10.78
C PHE A 373 29.86 -3.90 -10.29
N LEU A 374 28.97 -4.68 -9.68
CA LEU A 374 27.67 -4.22 -9.19
C LEU A 374 27.64 -4.27 -7.67
N PHE A 375 27.18 -3.21 -7.00
CA PHE A 375 27.04 -3.25 -5.55
C PHE A 375 25.97 -2.31 -4.99
N VAL A 376 25.59 -2.55 -3.74
CA VAL A 376 24.77 -1.68 -2.89
C VAL A 376 25.26 -1.77 -1.45
N PHE A 377 25.04 -0.73 -0.64
CA PHE A 377 25.36 -0.78 0.80
C PHE A 377 24.14 -1.19 1.61
N LYS A 378 24.35 -2.03 2.62
CA LYS A 378 23.37 -2.39 3.64
C LYS A 378 23.89 -1.84 4.99
N LEU A 379 23.13 -0.92 5.59
CA LEU A 379 23.47 -0.31 6.89
C LEU A 379 22.88 -1.12 8.06
N ASN A 380 21.70 -1.69 7.87
CA ASN A 380 21.00 -2.53 8.84
C ASN A 380 19.99 -3.42 8.07
N GLU A 381 19.15 -4.19 8.76
CA GLU A 381 18.20 -5.12 8.11
C GLU A 381 17.20 -4.44 7.17
N SER A 382 16.86 -3.16 7.37
CA SER A 382 15.85 -2.43 6.61
C SER A 382 16.40 -1.32 5.71
N THR A 383 17.67 -0.93 5.85
CA THR A 383 18.22 0.26 5.17
C THR A 383 19.29 -0.12 4.15
N TRP A 384 19.00 0.21 2.88
CA TRP A 384 19.89 -0.01 1.74
C TRP A 384 20.21 1.33 1.06
N LEU A 385 21.48 1.56 0.74
CA LEU A 385 21.90 2.75 -0.02
C LEU A 385 22.20 2.35 -1.47
N LYS A 386 21.55 3.07 -2.38
CA LYS A 386 21.62 2.90 -3.84
C LYS A 386 22.06 4.20 -4.51
N CYS A 387 22.62 4.11 -5.71
CA CYS A 387 23.00 5.27 -6.51
C CYS A 387 21.78 5.78 -7.30
N ALA A 388 21.16 6.87 -6.84
CA ALA A 388 19.99 7.47 -7.50
C ALA A 388 18.86 6.46 -7.82
N GLY A 389 18.61 5.52 -6.89
CA GLY A 389 17.59 4.47 -7.04
C GLY A 389 18.08 3.17 -7.71
N ASN A 390 19.26 3.16 -8.31
CA ASN A 390 19.84 2.00 -8.98
C ASN A 390 21.03 1.41 -8.21
N ASP A 391 21.35 0.14 -8.50
CA ASP A 391 22.57 -0.47 -7.97
C ASP A 391 23.80 0.26 -8.54
N PHE A 392 24.86 0.41 -7.75
CA PHE A 392 26.10 1.00 -8.24
C PHE A 392 26.70 0.09 -9.31
N TYR A 393 27.09 0.67 -10.45
CA TYR A 393 27.73 -0.05 -11.55
C TYR A 393 29.07 0.58 -11.86
N ILE A 394 30.13 -0.22 -11.80
CA ILE A 394 31.50 0.21 -12.03
C ILE A 394 32.04 -0.55 -13.25
N PRO A 395 32.28 0.12 -14.38
CA PRO A 395 32.82 -0.55 -15.57
C PRO A 395 34.26 -1.03 -15.30
N LEU A 396 34.53 -2.29 -15.66
CA LEU A 396 35.85 -2.91 -15.48
C LEU A 396 36.64 -3.06 -16.80
N SER A 397 35.98 -2.77 -17.93
CA SER A 397 36.54 -2.81 -19.28
C SER A 397 36.84 -1.39 -19.79
N SER A 398 37.97 -1.21 -20.48
CA SER A 398 38.43 0.10 -20.99
C SER A 398 37.76 0.54 -22.30
N SER A 399 36.56 0.05 -22.62
CA SER A 399 35.79 0.53 -23.79
C SER A 399 35.14 1.87 -23.46
N SER A 400 35.80 2.95 -23.88
CA SER A 400 35.27 4.30 -23.85
C SER A 400 34.01 4.41 -24.71
N HIS A 401 32.84 4.62 -24.08
CA HIS A 401 31.66 5.17 -24.75
C HIS A 401 31.23 6.47 -24.07
N SER A 402 31.58 7.56 -24.75
CA SER A 402 30.99 8.89 -24.58
C SER A 402 29.51 8.87 -24.89
N ILE A 403 28.74 9.56 -24.05
CA ILE A 403 27.33 9.88 -24.22
C ILE A 403 27.14 10.69 -25.52
N ALA A 404 26.27 10.25 -26.43
CA ALA A 404 25.81 11.05 -27.56
C ALA A 404 24.31 10.85 -27.85
N LEU A 405 23.61 11.98 -28.00
CA LEU A 405 22.20 12.15 -28.35
C LEU A 405 21.88 11.70 -29.80
N PRO A 406 20.59 11.44 -30.13
CA PRO A 406 20.20 10.74 -31.36
C PRO A 406 19.98 11.66 -32.58
N ARG A 407 20.39 11.21 -33.78
CA ARG A 407 19.85 11.65 -35.09
C ARG A 407 19.90 10.55 -36.17
N GLU A 408 18.70 10.28 -36.71
CA GLU A 408 18.25 9.93 -38.08
C GLU A 408 19.00 8.93 -39.02
N VAL A 409 18.31 7.79 -39.30
CA VAL A 409 17.96 7.03 -40.55
C VAL A 409 18.78 7.34 -41.85
N PRO A 410 19.19 6.40 -42.76
CA PRO A 410 18.34 5.34 -43.38
C PRO A 410 18.95 4.01 -43.97
N SER A 411 18.02 3.06 -44.21
CA SER A 411 17.80 2.12 -45.36
C SER A 411 18.81 1.06 -45.89
N GLU A 412 18.19 -0.06 -46.32
CA GLU A 412 18.51 -1.06 -47.37
C GLU A 412 19.05 -2.47 -47.02
N ASP A 413 18.12 -3.44 -47.19
CA ASP A 413 18.15 -4.65 -48.03
C ASP A 413 19.11 -5.85 -47.83
N ALA A 414 18.43 -6.98 -47.54
CA ALA A 414 18.46 -8.30 -48.20
C ALA A 414 19.63 -9.29 -47.96
N LYS A 415 19.31 -10.46 -47.39
CA LYS A 415 19.13 -11.76 -48.10
C LYS A 415 19.09 -12.98 -47.14
N VAL A 416 18.24 -13.95 -47.50
CA VAL A 416 18.07 -15.30 -46.91
C VAL A 416 18.92 -16.32 -47.69
N PRO A 417 19.34 -17.46 -47.09
CA PRO A 417 18.84 -18.79 -47.51
C PRO A 417 18.58 -19.72 -46.28
N ASP A 418 17.48 -20.46 -46.12
CA ASP A 418 16.79 -21.51 -46.88
C ASP A 418 17.24 -22.96 -46.50
N SER A 419 16.31 -23.75 -45.92
CA SER A 419 16.21 -25.22 -46.11
C SER A 419 14.88 -25.77 -45.57
N SER A 420 14.03 -26.19 -46.52
CA SER A 420 12.84 -27.05 -46.43
C SER A 420 13.24 -28.54 -46.24
N THR A 421 12.42 -29.49 -45.78
CA THR A 421 11.12 -29.97 -46.30
C THR A 421 10.51 -31.02 -45.37
N GLU A 422 9.18 -31.02 -45.19
CA GLU A 422 8.31 -32.15 -45.58
C GLU A 422 6.84 -31.68 -45.60
N ALA A 423 6.25 -31.66 -46.80
CA ALA A 423 4.91 -31.17 -47.08
C ALA A 423 4.23 -32.09 -48.09
N VAL A 424 3.28 -32.92 -47.63
CA VAL A 424 2.31 -33.58 -48.52
C VAL A 424 0.98 -33.79 -47.78
N GLN A 425 0.22 -32.70 -47.52
CA GLN A 425 -1.24 -32.79 -47.37
C GLN A 425 -2.02 -31.47 -47.56
N GLU A 426 -1.40 -30.42 -48.11
CA GLU A 426 -2.04 -29.09 -48.27
C GLU A 426 -2.36 -28.68 -49.72
N LYS A 427 -2.32 -29.60 -50.69
CA LYS A 427 -2.49 -29.25 -52.11
C LYS A 427 -3.91 -29.38 -52.69
N LYS A 428 -4.94 -29.67 -51.88
CA LYS A 428 -6.34 -29.71 -52.36
C LYS A 428 -7.25 -28.60 -51.80
N PHE A 429 -6.86 -27.96 -50.69
CA PHE A 429 -7.69 -26.93 -50.06
C PHE A 429 -7.40 -25.50 -50.61
N THR A 430 -6.21 -25.28 -51.13
CA THR A 430 -5.77 -23.98 -51.67
C THR A 430 -6.32 -23.68 -53.07
N ALA A 431 -6.68 -24.70 -53.86
CA ALA A 431 -7.23 -24.50 -55.22
C ALA A 431 -8.70 -24.05 -55.20
N TYR A 432 -9.50 -24.53 -54.23
CA TYR A 432 -10.92 -24.20 -54.14
C TYR A 432 -11.15 -22.79 -53.53
N THR A 433 -10.36 -22.46 -52.50
CA THR A 433 -10.43 -21.15 -51.82
C THR A 433 -9.96 -20.01 -52.73
N ASN A 434 -8.96 -20.25 -53.58
CA ASN A 434 -8.49 -19.26 -54.56
C ASN A 434 -9.47 -19.02 -55.71
N GLY A 435 -10.34 -20.00 -56.03
CA GLY A 435 -11.42 -19.84 -57.02
C GLY A 435 -12.49 -18.85 -56.54
N ILE A 436 -12.94 -19.02 -55.29
CA ILE A 436 -13.94 -18.16 -54.65
C ILE A 436 -13.40 -16.72 -54.50
N ILE A 437 -12.12 -16.57 -54.14
CA ILE A 437 -11.48 -15.24 -54.01
C ILE A 437 -11.36 -14.53 -55.36
N ASN A 438 -11.13 -15.26 -56.46
CA ASN A 438 -11.08 -14.66 -57.80
C ASN A 438 -12.47 -14.30 -58.33
N GLU A 439 -13.51 -15.08 -58.04
CA GLU A 439 -14.89 -14.73 -58.40
C GLU A 439 -15.38 -13.49 -57.65
N ILE A 440 -15.07 -13.36 -56.36
CA ILE A 440 -15.37 -12.15 -55.57
C ILE A 440 -14.60 -10.94 -56.12
N ARG A 441 -13.34 -11.11 -56.53
CA ARG A 441 -12.53 -10.03 -57.12
C ARG A 441 -13.07 -9.57 -58.48
N ASN A 442 -13.57 -10.49 -59.31
CA ASN A 442 -14.21 -10.15 -60.58
C ASN A 442 -15.55 -9.44 -60.37
N LEU A 443 -16.38 -9.90 -59.43
CA LEU A 443 -17.66 -9.25 -59.10
C LEU A 443 -17.48 -7.79 -58.63
N VAL A 444 -16.44 -7.55 -57.83
CA VAL A 444 -16.10 -6.19 -57.32
C VAL A 444 -15.46 -5.32 -58.41
N SER A 445 -14.75 -5.92 -59.37
CA SER A 445 -14.18 -5.19 -60.51
C SER A 445 -15.25 -4.75 -61.52
N ASP A 446 -16.30 -5.55 -61.73
CA ASP A 446 -17.40 -5.19 -62.62
C ASP A 446 -18.23 -4.02 -62.07
N ILE A 447 -18.44 -3.97 -60.74
CA ILE A 447 -19.11 -2.86 -60.04
C ILE A 447 -18.32 -1.54 -60.11
N SER A 448 -16.99 -1.61 -60.24
CA SER A 448 -16.11 -0.44 -60.32
C SER A 448 -16.03 0.17 -61.73
N SER A 449 -16.42 -0.59 -62.77
CA SER A 449 -16.25 -0.18 -64.17
C SER A 449 -17.46 0.54 -64.81
N GLU A 450 -18.66 0.47 -64.22
CA GLU A 450 -19.84 1.21 -64.69
C GLU A 450 -19.97 2.60 -64.03
N LYS A 451 -18.92 3.40 -64.13
CA LYS A 451 -18.95 4.82 -63.79
C LYS A 451 -19.32 5.66 -65.01
N ASN A 452 -20.49 5.41 -65.61
CA ASN A 452 -21.18 6.31 -66.54
C ASN A 452 -22.56 5.77 -66.98
N GLN A 453 -23.54 5.73 -66.09
CA GLN A 453 -24.95 6.03 -66.41
C GLN A 453 -25.80 6.10 -65.12
N ARG A 454 -26.64 7.13 -65.04
CA ARG A 454 -27.54 7.41 -63.90
C ARG A 454 -28.67 6.37 -63.80
N THR A 455 -29.09 6.13 -62.56
CA THR A 455 -30.33 5.47 -62.08
C THR A 455 -30.49 3.97 -62.32
N LYS A 456 -30.18 3.16 -61.28
CA LYS A 456 -30.84 1.88 -60.97
C LYS A 456 -31.11 1.79 -59.47
N SER A 457 -32.28 1.28 -59.09
CA SER A 457 -32.96 1.47 -57.80
C SER A 457 -32.25 0.82 -56.61
N LYS A 458 -32.54 1.34 -55.39
CA LYS A 458 -32.13 0.80 -54.09
C LYS A 458 -32.30 -0.73 -53.97
N GLU A 459 -33.28 -1.29 -54.66
CA GLU A 459 -33.58 -2.74 -54.66
C GLU A 459 -32.46 -3.58 -55.28
N ALA A 460 -31.71 -3.05 -56.25
CA ALA A 460 -30.59 -3.76 -56.86
C ALA A 460 -29.38 -3.87 -55.90
N GLN A 461 -29.18 -2.87 -55.03
CA GLN A 461 -28.12 -2.92 -54.01
C GLN A 461 -28.46 -3.86 -52.85
N GLU A 462 -29.72 -3.92 -52.42
CA GLU A 462 -30.18 -4.87 -51.39
C GLU A 462 -30.15 -6.32 -51.89
N SER A 463 -30.50 -6.57 -53.16
CA SER A 463 -30.41 -7.90 -53.76
C SER A 463 -28.97 -8.43 -53.81
N ILE A 464 -27.99 -7.57 -54.10
CA ILE A 464 -26.57 -7.95 -54.15
C ILE A 464 -26.05 -8.26 -52.74
N LEU A 465 -26.46 -7.47 -51.73
CA LEU A 465 -26.07 -7.71 -50.33
C LEU A 465 -26.64 -9.03 -49.79
N GLN A 466 -27.89 -9.37 -50.13
CA GLN A 466 -28.51 -10.64 -49.73
C GLN A 466 -27.83 -11.85 -50.39
N GLU A 467 -27.41 -11.73 -51.64
CA GLU A 467 -26.66 -12.79 -52.34
C GLU A 467 -25.28 -13.02 -51.68
N ILE A 468 -24.61 -11.95 -51.24
CA ILE A 468 -23.33 -12.03 -50.52
C ILE A 468 -23.49 -12.69 -49.15
N GLU A 469 -24.53 -12.33 -48.38
CA GLU A 469 -24.82 -12.96 -47.08
C GLU A 469 -25.19 -14.44 -47.23
N LYS A 470 -25.96 -14.79 -48.27
CA LYS A 470 -26.28 -16.19 -48.57
C LYS A 470 -25.03 -17.01 -48.90
N LEU A 471 -24.17 -16.52 -49.78
CA LEU A 471 -22.91 -17.20 -50.14
C LEU A 471 -21.96 -17.33 -48.94
N ALA A 472 -21.92 -16.33 -48.05
CA ALA A 472 -21.14 -16.40 -46.81
C ALA A 472 -21.70 -17.45 -45.83
N SER A 473 -23.03 -17.60 -45.75
CA SER A 473 -23.68 -18.62 -44.89
C SER A 473 -23.49 -20.06 -45.39
N GLU A 474 -23.42 -20.26 -46.71
CA GLU A 474 -23.14 -21.56 -47.33
C GLU A 474 -21.67 -21.96 -47.12
N ALA A 475 -20.74 -21.01 -47.24
CA ALA A 475 -19.33 -21.24 -46.92
C ALA A 475 -19.12 -21.63 -45.44
N TYR A 476 -19.88 -21.02 -44.53
CA TYR A 476 -19.81 -21.29 -43.09
C TYR A 476 -20.39 -22.67 -42.72
N SER A 477 -21.43 -23.13 -43.43
CA SER A 477 -22.04 -24.45 -43.18
C SER A 477 -21.15 -25.62 -43.64
N ILE A 478 -20.41 -25.44 -44.75
CA ILE A 478 -19.47 -26.44 -45.25
C ILE A 478 -18.30 -26.64 -44.26
N PHE A 479 -17.81 -25.54 -43.66
CA PHE A 479 -16.71 -25.55 -42.69
C PHE A 479 -17.03 -26.29 -41.39
N ARG A 480 -18.32 -26.38 -41.01
CA ARG A 480 -18.76 -27.04 -39.77
C ARG A 480 -19.01 -28.55 -39.92
N SER A 481 -19.08 -29.06 -41.14
CA SER A 481 -19.43 -30.47 -41.43
C SER A 481 -18.25 -31.44 -41.54
N THR A 482 -17.00 -31.00 -41.36
CA THR A 482 -15.79 -31.81 -41.60
C THR A 482 -14.93 -32.11 -40.37
N VAL A 483 -15.48 -32.02 -39.16
CA VAL A 483 -14.80 -32.58 -37.96
C VAL A 483 -15.25 -34.05 -37.78
N PRO A 484 -14.34 -35.04 -37.75
CA PRO A 484 -14.73 -36.44 -37.64
C PRO A 484 -15.17 -36.81 -36.22
N THR A 485 -16.37 -37.39 -36.11
CA THR A 485 -16.89 -38.06 -34.92
C THR A 485 -16.24 -39.43 -34.78
N PHE A 486 -15.49 -39.69 -33.70
CA PHE A 486 -15.11 -41.04 -33.30
C PHE A 486 -16.09 -41.55 -32.24
N THR A 487 -16.67 -42.72 -32.51
CA THR A 487 -17.65 -43.45 -31.70
C THR A 487 -17.00 -44.19 -30.54
N GLU A 488 -17.56 -44.05 -29.33
CA GLU A 488 -17.26 -44.89 -28.16
C GLU A 488 -18.00 -46.22 -28.24
N GLU A 489 -17.30 -47.32 -27.96
CA GLU A 489 -17.89 -48.58 -27.50
C GLU A 489 -17.74 -48.71 -25.98
N ALA A 490 -18.81 -49.21 -25.35
CA ALA A 490 -19.10 -49.18 -23.92
C ALA A 490 -18.30 -50.18 -23.08
N ILE A 491 -17.84 -49.75 -21.88
CA ILE A 491 -17.67 -50.61 -20.68
C ILE A 491 -17.95 -49.81 -19.38
N SER A 492 -19.06 -50.19 -18.73
CA SER A 492 -19.38 -50.33 -17.28
C SER A 492 -18.88 -49.33 -16.20
N GLU A 493 -19.88 -48.70 -15.54
CA GLU A 493 -20.02 -48.35 -14.11
C GLU A 493 -18.81 -47.80 -13.32
N THR A 494 -18.79 -46.50 -12.96
CA THR A 494 -19.20 -45.93 -11.65
C THR A 494 -18.85 -44.43 -11.50
N GLU A 495 -19.68 -43.74 -10.71
CA GLU A 495 -19.61 -42.35 -10.20
C GLU A 495 -20.12 -41.20 -11.08
N GLU A 496 -21.29 -40.68 -10.69
CA GLU A 496 -21.95 -39.49 -11.25
C GLU A 496 -21.10 -38.22 -11.08
N LEU A 497 -20.48 -37.75 -12.17
CA LEU A 497 -19.94 -36.39 -12.26
C LEU A 497 -21.06 -35.39 -12.56
N LYS A 498 -21.34 -34.49 -11.61
CA LYS A 498 -22.18 -33.30 -11.82
C LYS A 498 -21.69 -32.51 -13.03
N ALA A 499 -22.62 -32.08 -13.87
CA ALA A 499 -22.37 -31.19 -15.00
C ALA A 499 -21.58 -29.93 -14.58
N PRO A 500 -20.63 -29.43 -15.41
CA PRO A 500 -19.88 -28.23 -15.09
C PRO A 500 -20.82 -27.03 -14.90
N ALA A 501 -20.59 -26.26 -13.85
CA ALA A 501 -21.38 -25.07 -13.54
C ALA A 501 -21.38 -24.12 -14.74
N LYS A 502 -22.56 -23.75 -15.22
CA LYS A 502 -22.74 -22.79 -16.31
C LYS A 502 -22.22 -21.43 -15.81
N ILE A 503 -21.04 -21.01 -16.25
CA ILE A 503 -20.43 -19.72 -15.89
C ILE A 503 -21.35 -18.62 -16.45
N SER A 504 -22.02 -17.88 -15.56
CA SER A 504 -22.71 -16.65 -15.96
C SER A 504 -21.68 -15.54 -16.13
N SER A 505 -21.82 -14.73 -17.19
CA SER A 505 -20.95 -13.60 -17.43
C SER A 505 -20.91 -12.66 -16.21
N GLY A 506 -19.70 -12.18 -15.88
CA GLY A 506 -19.42 -11.20 -14.83
C GLY A 506 -19.25 -11.78 -13.43
N THR A 507 -19.39 -13.10 -13.24
CA THR A 507 -19.47 -13.69 -11.89
C THR A 507 -18.37 -14.70 -11.56
N GLY A 508 -17.55 -15.06 -12.56
CA GLY A 508 -16.58 -16.14 -12.44
C GLY A 508 -17.21 -17.49 -12.10
N THR A 509 -16.35 -18.40 -11.65
CA THR A 509 -16.68 -19.77 -11.21
C THR A 509 -17.12 -19.84 -9.75
N GLY A 510 -16.85 -18.79 -8.97
CA GLY A 510 -17.02 -18.70 -7.53
C GLY A 510 -15.79 -19.12 -6.72
N PHE A 511 -14.73 -19.61 -7.36
CA PHE A 511 -13.47 -19.96 -6.72
C PHE A 511 -12.41 -18.86 -6.83
N GLU A 512 -12.79 -17.70 -7.34
CA GLU A 512 -11.84 -16.63 -7.61
C GLU A 512 -11.17 -16.15 -6.32
N ILE A 513 -9.87 -15.90 -6.44
CA ILE A 513 -9.05 -15.18 -5.47
C ILE A 513 -8.41 -14.03 -6.24
N LEU A 514 -8.81 -12.81 -5.90
CA LEU A 514 -8.37 -11.61 -6.58
C LEU A 514 -7.07 -11.09 -5.95
N CYS A 515 -6.12 -10.72 -6.79
CA CYS A 515 -4.95 -9.93 -6.41
C CYS A 515 -5.12 -8.52 -6.98
N GLN A 516 -5.06 -7.49 -6.14
CA GLN A 516 -4.86 -6.14 -6.65
C GLN A 516 -3.38 -6.01 -7.04
N GLY A 517 -3.08 -5.87 -8.33
CA GLY A 517 -1.73 -5.93 -8.90
C GLY A 517 -0.95 -4.62 -8.85
N PHE A 518 -1.35 -3.66 -8.04
CA PHE A 518 -0.73 -2.34 -7.94
C PHE A 518 -1.06 -1.67 -6.60
N ASN A 519 -0.31 -0.63 -6.28
CA ASN A 519 -0.57 0.28 -5.17
C ASN A 519 -0.63 1.73 -5.70
N TRP A 520 -0.85 2.71 -4.81
CA TRP A 520 -0.97 4.11 -5.22
C TRP A 520 0.32 4.67 -5.84
N GLU A 521 1.48 4.08 -5.55
CA GLU A 521 2.80 4.56 -5.99
C GLU A 521 3.30 3.86 -7.25
N SER A 522 2.63 2.81 -7.71
CA SER A 522 3.04 1.98 -8.86
C SER A 522 3.28 2.79 -10.14
N HIS A 523 2.57 3.91 -10.32
CA HIS A 523 2.76 4.80 -11.47
C HIS A 523 4.15 5.45 -11.53
N LYS A 524 4.88 5.51 -10.40
CA LYS A 524 6.22 6.13 -10.30
C LYS A 524 7.32 5.24 -10.88
N SER A 525 7.04 3.95 -11.07
CA SER A 525 7.95 3.02 -11.75
C SER A 525 8.24 3.48 -13.19
N GLY A 526 7.23 4.01 -13.88
CA GLY A 526 7.30 4.29 -15.31
C GLY A 526 7.26 3.05 -16.22
N ARG A 527 7.40 1.84 -15.66
CA ARG A 527 7.34 0.55 -16.37
C ARG A 527 6.71 -0.55 -15.51
N TRP A 528 5.69 -0.20 -14.73
CA TRP A 528 5.01 -1.09 -13.79
C TRP A 528 4.53 -2.40 -14.41
N TYR A 529 4.04 -2.36 -15.67
CA TYR A 529 3.61 -3.57 -16.37
C TYR A 529 4.70 -4.64 -16.43
N ILE A 530 5.94 -4.24 -16.73
CA ILE A 530 7.10 -5.17 -16.79
C ILE A 530 7.48 -5.69 -15.40
N GLU A 531 7.45 -4.83 -14.38
CA GLU A 531 7.70 -5.24 -13.00
C GLU A 531 6.67 -6.27 -12.54
N LEU A 532 5.39 -6.02 -12.80
CA LEU A 532 4.29 -6.91 -12.45
C LEU A 532 4.31 -8.21 -13.27
N GLN A 533 4.65 -8.12 -14.56
CA GLN A 533 4.83 -9.29 -15.43
C GLN A 533 5.85 -10.27 -14.84
N SER A 534 6.95 -9.77 -14.28
CA SER A 534 7.98 -10.61 -13.63
C SER A 534 7.47 -11.41 -12.43
N LYS A 535 6.32 -11.02 -11.86
CA LYS A 535 5.66 -11.65 -10.70
C LYS A 535 4.57 -12.64 -11.08
N ALA A 536 4.23 -12.80 -12.35
CA ALA A 536 3.11 -13.64 -12.78
C ALA A 536 3.22 -15.09 -12.28
N ALA A 537 4.38 -15.73 -12.45
CA ALA A 537 4.60 -17.11 -11.99
C ALA A 537 4.54 -17.23 -10.46
N GLU A 538 5.08 -16.25 -9.73
CA GLU A 538 5.02 -16.21 -8.27
C GLU A 538 3.56 -16.10 -7.78
N LEU A 539 2.79 -15.16 -8.33
CA LEU A 539 1.38 -14.96 -7.99
C LEU A 539 0.52 -16.20 -8.32
N SER A 540 0.75 -16.83 -9.47
CA SER A 540 0.06 -18.09 -9.83
C SER A 540 0.39 -19.21 -8.83
N SER A 541 1.67 -19.34 -8.45
CA SER A 541 2.09 -20.35 -7.46
C SER A 541 1.52 -20.15 -6.06
N LEU A 542 1.14 -18.90 -5.70
CA LEU A 542 0.43 -18.60 -4.45
C LEU A 542 -1.04 -19.03 -4.49
N GLY A 543 -1.59 -19.25 -5.69
CA GLY A 543 -2.98 -19.66 -5.90
C GLY A 543 -3.93 -18.54 -6.26
N PHE A 544 -3.45 -17.37 -6.68
CA PHE A 544 -4.29 -16.33 -7.26
C PHE A 544 -4.85 -16.79 -8.60
N THR A 545 -6.11 -16.46 -8.86
CA THR A 545 -6.80 -16.84 -10.11
C THR A 545 -7.16 -15.63 -10.96
N VAL A 546 -7.24 -14.44 -10.34
CA VAL A 546 -7.56 -13.18 -11.01
C VAL A 546 -6.61 -12.10 -10.53
N ILE A 547 -6.13 -11.24 -11.44
CA ILE A 547 -5.38 -10.03 -11.11
C ILE A 547 -6.10 -8.79 -11.64
N TRP A 548 -6.20 -7.76 -10.80
CA TRP A 548 -6.71 -6.45 -11.15
C TRP A 548 -5.55 -5.50 -11.46
N LEU A 549 -5.49 -5.02 -12.70
CA LEU A 549 -4.50 -4.06 -13.19
C LEU A 549 -5.00 -2.61 -13.02
N PRO A 550 -4.10 -1.63 -12.88
CA PRO A 550 -4.49 -0.22 -12.76
C PRO A 550 -5.17 0.31 -14.05
N PRO A 551 -5.79 1.51 -14.02
CA PRO A 551 -6.38 2.10 -15.20
C PRO A 551 -5.33 2.24 -16.33
N PRO A 552 -5.58 1.67 -17.53
CA PRO A 552 -4.56 1.60 -18.58
C PRO A 552 -4.46 2.86 -19.43
N THR A 553 -5.41 3.78 -19.27
CA THR A 553 -5.61 4.94 -20.13
C THR A 553 -4.69 6.11 -19.76
N GLU A 554 -4.26 6.87 -20.76
CA GLU A 554 -3.59 8.17 -20.54
C GLU A 554 -4.50 9.12 -19.75
N SER A 555 -3.92 9.76 -18.74
CA SER A 555 -4.68 10.41 -17.68
C SER A 555 -3.97 11.66 -17.20
N VAL A 556 -4.76 12.68 -16.81
CA VAL A 556 -4.27 13.90 -16.17
C VAL A 556 -3.59 13.56 -14.83
N SER A 557 -4.23 12.71 -14.03
CA SER A 557 -3.62 12.16 -12.83
C SER A 557 -2.71 11.00 -13.20
N PRO A 558 -1.47 10.95 -12.69
CA PRO A 558 -0.53 9.91 -13.08
C PRO A 558 -0.96 8.50 -12.64
N GLU A 559 -1.87 8.38 -11.67
CA GLU A 559 -2.46 7.13 -11.19
C GLU A 559 -3.57 6.57 -12.10
N GLY A 560 -3.99 7.31 -13.13
CA GLY A 560 -4.92 6.81 -14.15
C GLY A 560 -6.40 7.17 -13.94
N TYR A 561 -6.77 7.70 -12.77
CA TYR A 561 -8.17 8.01 -12.40
C TYR A 561 -8.70 9.37 -12.92
N MET A 562 -8.02 10.01 -13.87
CA MET A 562 -8.54 11.20 -14.57
C MET A 562 -8.31 11.02 -16.09
N PRO A 563 -8.92 9.98 -16.70
CA PRO A 563 -8.60 9.56 -18.05
C PRO A 563 -8.99 10.61 -19.09
N LYS A 564 -8.20 10.74 -20.15
CA LYS A 564 -8.44 11.62 -21.30
C LYS A 564 -8.87 10.84 -22.53
N ASP A 565 -7.96 10.47 -23.42
CA ASP A 565 -8.28 9.66 -24.60
C ASP A 565 -8.34 8.17 -24.23
N LEU A 566 -9.55 7.61 -24.15
CA LEU A 566 -9.78 6.22 -23.73
C LEU A 566 -9.03 5.19 -24.59
N TYR A 567 -8.75 5.49 -25.87
CA TYR A 567 -8.01 4.59 -26.76
C TYR A 567 -6.49 4.77 -26.68
N ASN A 568 -5.99 5.80 -25.99
CA ASN A 568 -4.58 5.98 -25.73
C ASN A 568 -4.19 5.25 -24.45
N LEU A 569 -3.57 4.08 -24.59
CA LEU A 569 -3.13 3.24 -23.45
C LEU A 569 -1.66 3.45 -23.06
N ASN A 570 -1.06 4.58 -23.48
CA ASN A 570 0.28 4.97 -23.05
C ASN A 570 0.19 5.72 -21.71
N SER A 571 0.04 4.95 -20.64
CA SER A 571 -0.10 5.46 -19.27
C SER A 571 1.26 5.58 -18.56
N ARG A 572 1.23 6.03 -17.30
CA ARG A 572 2.42 6.03 -16.43
C ARG A 572 2.86 4.63 -16.00
N TYR A 573 2.02 3.61 -16.19
CA TYR A 573 2.34 2.22 -15.88
C TYR A 573 3.13 1.53 -17.00
N GLY A 574 3.06 2.06 -18.22
CA GLY A 574 3.73 1.52 -19.41
C GLY A 574 2.90 1.75 -20.68
N ASN A 575 3.42 1.29 -21.81
CA ASN A 575 2.77 1.43 -23.11
C ASN A 575 1.81 0.26 -23.43
N ILE A 576 1.06 0.38 -24.53
CA ILE A 576 0.09 -0.62 -24.98
C ILE A 576 0.70 -2.00 -25.26
N ASP A 577 1.93 -2.08 -25.79
CA ASP A 577 2.58 -3.35 -26.11
C ASP A 577 3.04 -4.07 -24.83
N GLU A 578 3.59 -3.32 -23.87
CA GLU A 578 3.94 -3.82 -22.54
C GLU A 578 2.69 -4.33 -21.80
N LEU A 579 1.56 -3.62 -21.90
CA LEU A 579 0.28 -4.06 -21.36
C LEU A 579 -0.16 -5.38 -22.02
N LYS A 580 -0.19 -5.45 -23.36
CA LYS A 580 -0.55 -6.67 -24.11
C LYS A 580 0.33 -7.86 -23.73
N GLU A 581 1.64 -7.68 -23.58
CA GLU A 581 2.55 -8.76 -23.15
C GLU A 581 2.32 -9.16 -21.69
N THR A 582 2.03 -8.21 -20.82
CA THR A 582 1.72 -8.47 -19.40
C THR A 582 0.46 -9.33 -19.28
N VAL A 583 -0.62 -8.95 -19.98
CA VAL A 583 -1.87 -9.75 -20.03
C VAL A 583 -1.60 -11.17 -20.54
N ARG A 584 -0.90 -11.29 -21.68
CA ARG A 584 -0.51 -12.61 -22.24
C ARG A 584 0.31 -13.45 -21.26
N THR A 585 1.19 -12.82 -20.48
CA THR A 585 2.01 -13.54 -19.48
C THR A 585 1.16 -14.06 -18.32
N PHE A 586 0.20 -13.29 -17.82
CA PHE A 586 -0.73 -13.75 -16.80
C PHE A 586 -1.62 -14.90 -17.31
N HIS A 587 -2.10 -14.82 -18.56
CA HIS A 587 -2.84 -15.92 -19.18
C HIS A 587 -2.03 -17.21 -19.28
N LYS A 588 -0.73 -17.13 -19.65
CA LYS A 588 0.16 -18.31 -19.72
C LYS A 588 0.29 -19.06 -18.37
N VAL A 589 0.11 -18.37 -17.25
CA VAL A 589 0.15 -18.96 -15.90
C VAL A 589 -1.25 -19.20 -15.32
N GLY A 590 -2.30 -19.09 -16.13
CA GLY A 590 -3.68 -19.40 -15.75
C GLY A 590 -4.40 -18.31 -14.95
N ILE A 591 -3.85 -17.10 -14.86
CA ILE A 591 -4.48 -15.97 -14.16
C ILE A 591 -5.30 -15.14 -15.15
N LYS A 592 -6.55 -14.85 -14.77
CA LYS A 592 -7.45 -13.94 -15.48
C LYS A 592 -7.13 -12.49 -15.14
N VAL A 593 -7.28 -11.58 -16.10
CA VAL A 593 -6.87 -10.18 -15.93
C VAL A 593 -8.08 -9.25 -15.99
N LEU A 594 -8.28 -8.43 -14.96
CA LEU A 594 -9.28 -7.36 -14.93
C LEU A 594 -8.62 -6.03 -15.25
N GLY A 595 -9.25 -5.26 -16.15
CA GLY A 595 -8.93 -3.85 -16.35
C GLY A 595 -9.71 -2.97 -15.39
N ASP A 596 -9.06 -1.96 -14.82
CA ASP A 596 -9.75 -0.89 -14.10
C ASP A 596 -10.37 0.09 -15.09
N ALA A 597 -11.71 0.16 -15.11
CA ALA A 597 -12.47 0.98 -16.03
C ALA A 597 -13.06 2.19 -15.29
N VAL A 598 -12.49 3.36 -15.56
CA VAL A 598 -12.93 4.66 -15.04
C VAL A 598 -13.98 5.25 -15.99
N LEU A 599 -15.25 5.08 -15.63
CA LEU A 599 -16.39 5.39 -16.51
C LEU A 599 -17.17 6.64 -16.10
N ASN A 600 -17.21 6.97 -14.80
CA ASN A 600 -18.05 8.06 -14.28
C ASN A 600 -17.67 9.43 -14.87
N HIS A 601 -16.38 9.69 -15.00
CA HIS A 601 -15.85 11.00 -15.35
C HIS A 601 -14.69 10.85 -16.33
N ARG A 602 -14.45 11.90 -17.11
CA ARG A 602 -13.40 11.91 -18.15
C ARG A 602 -12.92 13.34 -18.36
N CYS A 603 -11.61 13.53 -18.47
CA CYS A 603 -11.01 14.82 -18.74
C CYS A 603 -11.10 15.17 -20.23
N ALA A 604 -11.54 16.40 -20.51
CA ALA A 604 -11.60 16.95 -21.85
C ALA A 604 -10.20 17.31 -22.39
N GLU A 605 -10.02 17.26 -23.70
CA GLU A 605 -8.75 17.61 -24.37
C GLU A 605 -8.70 19.10 -24.73
N TYR A 606 -9.85 19.73 -24.92
CA TYR A 606 -9.95 21.11 -25.35
C TYR A 606 -10.98 21.89 -24.54
N GLN A 607 -10.74 23.20 -24.46
CA GLN A 607 -11.70 24.15 -23.93
C GLN A 607 -12.69 24.56 -25.02
N ASN A 608 -13.95 24.79 -24.63
CA ASN A 608 -14.92 25.45 -25.50
C ASN A 608 -14.68 26.96 -25.57
N GLN A 609 -15.53 27.66 -26.32
CA GLN A 609 -15.47 29.11 -26.54
C GLN A 609 -15.56 29.96 -25.24
N ASN A 610 -16.07 29.38 -24.16
CA ASN A 610 -16.18 30.02 -22.85
C ASN A 610 -15.03 29.64 -21.90
N GLY A 611 -14.01 28.91 -22.37
CA GLY A 611 -12.87 28.46 -21.56
C GLY A 611 -13.15 27.22 -20.71
N ILE A 612 -14.25 26.50 -20.95
CA ILE A 612 -14.66 25.33 -20.17
C ILE A 612 -14.13 24.05 -20.79
N TRP A 613 -13.50 23.19 -19.98
CA TRP A 613 -12.96 21.90 -20.40
C TRP A 613 -14.07 20.85 -20.58
N ASN A 614 -14.76 20.87 -21.72
CA ASN A 614 -15.83 19.92 -22.04
C ASN A 614 -15.87 19.45 -23.50
N ILE A 615 -14.76 19.63 -24.24
CA ILE A 615 -14.59 19.12 -25.61
C ILE A 615 -13.56 17.99 -25.59
N PHE A 616 -13.99 16.78 -25.94
CA PHE A 616 -13.18 15.58 -25.81
C PHE A 616 -12.43 15.25 -27.11
N GLY A 617 -11.24 14.68 -26.98
CA GLY A 617 -10.41 14.23 -28.09
C GLY A 617 -10.47 12.72 -28.30
N GLY A 618 -9.60 12.25 -29.21
CA GLY A 618 -9.46 10.83 -29.51
C GLY A 618 -10.58 10.27 -30.38
N ARG A 619 -10.78 8.95 -30.34
CA ARG A 619 -11.89 8.29 -31.06
C ARG A 619 -13.26 8.63 -30.50
N LEU A 620 -13.32 8.92 -29.19
CA LEU A 620 -14.53 9.36 -28.49
C LEU A 620 -14.51 10.88 -28.40
N ASN A 621 -14.62 11.55 -29.55
CA ASN A 621 -14.57 12.99 -29.70
C ASN A 621 -15.89 13.67 -29.32
N TRP A 622 -16.37 13.39 -28.12
CA TRP A 622 -17.60 13.96 -27.58
C TRP A 622 -17.50 15.48 -27.37
N ASP A 623 -18.66 16.09 -27.17
CA ASP A 623 -18.80 17.48 -26.74
C ASP A 623 -19.60 17.57 -25.43
N ASP A 624 -19.98 18.78 -25.06
CA ASP A 624 -20.75 19.09 -23.87
C ASP A 624 -22.09 18.32 -23.74
N ARG A 625 -22.62 17.70 -24.80
CA ARG A 625 -23.80 16.82 -24.72
C ARG A 625 -23.52 15.50 -23.99
N ALA A 626 -22.26 15.09 -23.91
CA ALA A 626 -21.85 13.91 -23.14
C ALA A 626 -21.61 14.21 -21.66
N VAL A 627 -21.70 15.47 -21.24
CA VAL A 627 -21.49 15.90 -19.85
C VAL A 627 -22.83 16.18 -19.19
N VAL A 628 -22.98 15.76 -17.93
CA VAL A 628 -24.21 16.00 -17.16
C VAL A 628 -24.51 17.49 -17.01
N ALA A 629 -25.78 17.87 -17.03
CA ALA A 629 -26.20 19.27 -17.01
C ALA A 629 -26.22 19.93 -15.62
N ASP A 630 -26.14 19.13 -14.56
CA ASP A 630 -26.19 19.57 -13.16
C ASP A 630 -24.81 19.75 -12.52
N ASP A 631 -23.73 19.61 -13.29
CA ASP A 631 -22.39 20.04 -12.88
C ASP A 631 -22.08 21.46 -13.38
N PRO A 632 -22.15 22.48 -12.52
CA PRO A 632 -21.98 23.87 -12.93
C PRO A 632 -20.55 24.20 -13.38
N HIS A 633 -19.55 23.41 -12.98
CA HIS A 633 -18.14 23.67 -13.32
C HIS A 633 -17.82 23.33 -14.78
N PHE A 634 -18.47 22.30 -15.32
CA PHE A 634 -18.21 21.80 -16.68
C PHE A 634 -19.32 22.14 -17.68
N GLN A 635 -20.43 22.72 -17.23
CA GLN A 635 -21.49 23.30 -18.06
C GLN A 635 -21.99 22.34 -19.15
N GLY A 636 -22.30 21.10 -18.75
CA GLY A 636 -22.82 20.09 -19.67
C GLY A 636 -24.21 20.42 -20.21
N ARG A 637 -24.53 19.84 -21.37
CA ARG A 637 -25.86 19.90 -22.03
C ARG A 637 -26.56 18.54 -22.08
N GLY A 638 -26.00 17.53 -21.42
CA GLY A 638 -26.64 16.23 -21.25
C GLY A 638 -27.84 16.30 -20.30
N ASN A 639 -28.30 15.13 -19.87
CA ASN A 639 -29.27 15.00 -18.80
C ASN A 639 -28.61 15.22 -17.43
N LYS A 640 -29.44 15.29 -16.39
CA LYS A 640 -28.95 15.35 -15.01
C LYS A 640 -28.24 14.05 -14.64
N SER A 641 -27.25 14.16 -13.76
CA SER A 641 -26.54 13.01 -13.23
C SER A 641 -27.50 11.99 -12.63
N SER A 642 -27.17 10.71 -12.83
CA SER A 642 -27.91 9.58 -12.25
C SER A 642 -27.26 9.07 -10.95
N GLY A 643 -26.19 9.73 -10.50
CA GLY A 643 -25.45 9.43 -9.28
C GLY A 643 -24.62 10.63 -8.80
N GLU A 644 -23.62 10.36 -7.97
CA GLU A 644 -22.77 11.42 -7.41
C GLU A 644 -21.77 12.01 -8.41
N CYS A 645 -21.54 13.31 -8.33
CA CYS A 645 -20.56 13.98 -9.20
C CYS A 645 -19.15 13.90 -8.61
N PHE A 646 -18.18 13.57 -9.45
CA PHE A 646 -16.77 13.76 -9.18
C PHE A 646 -16.36 15.18 -9.60
N HIS A 647 -16.13 16.06 -8.64
CA HIS A 647 -15.99 17.50 -8.90
C HIS A 647 -14.72 17.91 -9.65
N ALA A 648 -13.70 17.05 -9.76
CA ALA A 648 -12.43 17.40 -10.39
C ALA A 648 -12.39 17.15 -11.91
N ALA A 649 -13.41 16.53 -12.51
CA ALA A 649 -13.48 16.27 -13.95
C ALA A 649 -14.93 16.26 -14.48
N PRO A 650 -15.15 16.49 -15.79
CA PRO A 650 -16.48 16.35 -16.40
C PRO A 650 -17.11 14.98 -16.13
N ASN A 651 -18.31 14.99 -15.53
CA ASN A 651 -19.10 13.80 -15.26
C ASN A 651 -19.90 13.39 -16.50
N ILE A 652 -19.81 12.11 -16.88
CA ILE A 652 -20.33 11.60 -18.15
C ILE A 652 -21.81 11.22 -18.03
N ASP A 653 -22.62 11.70 -18.98
CA ASP A 653 -24.03 11.37 -19.07
C ASP A 653 -24.25 10.00 -19.75
N HIS A 654 -24.21 8.95 -18.94
CA HIS A 654 -24.50 7.58 -19.37
C HIS A 654 -25.95 7.37 -19.84
N SER A 655 -26.86 8.34 -19.68
CA SER A 655 -28.22 8.24 -20.21
C SER A 655 -28.28 8.44 -21.74
N GLN A 656 -27.25 9.07 -22.34
CA GLN A 656 -27.16 9.24 -23.78
C GLN A 656 -26.81 7.92 -24.48
N GLU A 657 -27.54 7.60 -25.55
CA GLU A 657 -27.32 6.36 -26.31
C GLU A 657 -25.95 6.33 -27.00
N PHE A 658 -25.50 7.47 -27.56
CA PHE A 658 -24.19 7.55 -28.22
C PHE A 658 -23.04 7.32 -27.23
N VAL A 659 -23.14 7.87 -26.00
CA VAL A 659 -22.16 7.62 -24.93
C VAL A 659 -22.11 6.13 -24.58
N ARG A 660 -23.27 5.49 -24.36
CA ARG A 660 -23.29 4.05 -24.05
C ARG A 660 -22.77 3.20 -25.19
N LYS A 661 -23.08 3.53 -26.44
CA LYS A 661 -22.59 2.82 -27.62
C LYS A 661 -21.06 2.88 -27.68
N ASP A 662 -20.50 4.07 -27.58
CA ASP A 662 -19.06 4.26 -27.69
C ASP A 662 -18.29 3.58 -26.53
N ILE A 663 -18.83 3.62 -25.30
CA ILE A 663 -18.25 2.90 -24.15
C ILE A 663 -18.30 1.38 -24.36
N LYS A 664 -19.39 0.84 -24.91
CA LYS A 664 -19.49 -0.60 -25.23
C LYS A 664 -18.43 -1.00 -26.24
N GLU A 665 -18.27 -0.22 -27.32
CA GLU A 665 -17.26 -0.45 -28.36
C GLU A 665 -15.84 -0.38 -27.77
N TRP A 666 -15.57 0.58 -26.88
CA TRP A 666 -14.27 0.70 -26.20
C TRP A 666 -13.96 -0.49 -25.27
N LEU A 667 -14.93 -0.92 -24.45
CA LEU A 667 -14.75 -2.07 -23.57
C LEU A 667 -14.60 -3.37 -24.38
N GLN A 668 -15.33 -3.55 -25.48
CA GLN A 668 -15.15 -4.68 -26.39
C GLN A 668 -13.76 -4.67 -27.00
N TRP A 669 -13.30 -3.51 -27.49
CA TRP A 669 -11.94 -3.32 -28.00
C TRP A 669 -10.88 -3.67 -26.95
N LEU A 670 -11.05 -3.26 -25.69
CA LEU A 670 -10.14 -3.64 -24.60
C LEU A 670 -10.09 -5.16 -24.37
N ARG A 671 -11.20 -5.90 -24.52
CA ARG A 671 -11.18 -7.36 -24.43
C ARG A 671 -10.50 -7.99 -25.64
N GLU A 672 -10.83 -7.55 -26.83
CA GLU A 672 -10.34 -8.15 -28.09
C GLU A 672 -8.87 -7.84 -28.35
N GLU A 673 -8.45 -6.59 -28.16
CA GLU A 673 -7.10 -6.13 -28.50
C GLU A 673 -6.10 -6.30 -27.37
N ILE A 674 -6.51 -6.07 -26.12
CA ILE A 674 -5.63 -6.16 -24.96
C ILE A 674 -5.69 -7.55 -24.32
N GLY A 675 -6.85 -8.22 -24.40
CA GLY A 675 -7.08 -9.52 -23.80
C GLY A 675 -7.65 -9.47 -22.39
N TYR A 676 -8.23 -8.35 -21.96
CA TYR A 676 -8.87 -8.29 -20.64
C TYR A 676 -10.00 -9.32 -20.52
N ASP A 677 -10.02 -10.06 -19.41
CA ASP A 677 -11.06 -11.04 -19.11
C ASP A 677 -12.26 -10.40 -18.40
N GLY A 678 -12.10 -9.22 -17.80
CA GLY A 678 -13.18 -8.57 -17.07
C GLY A 678 -12.81 -7.21 -16.50
N TRP A 679 -13.64 -6.72 -15.57
CA TRP A 679 -13.63 -5.31 -15.17
C TRP A 679 -13.63 -5.12 -13.65
N ARG A 680 -12.78 -4.20 -13.17
CA ARG A 680 -13.06 -3.44 -11.95
C ARG A 680 -13.66 -2.11 -12.41
N LEU A 681 -14.84 -1.77 -11.91
CA LEU A 681 -15.56 -0.56 -12.29
C LEU A 681 -15.38 0.48 -11.19
N ASP A 682 -14.72 1.57 -11.54
CA ASP A 682 -14.41 2.69 -10.65
C ASP A 682 -15.68 3.51 -10.33
N PHE A 683 -15.77 3.99 -9.08
CA PHE A 683 -16.74 5.00 -8.66
C PHE A 683 -18.17 4.76 -9.15
N VAL A 684 -18.69 3.53 -9.00
CA VAL A 684 -20.00 3.14 -9.58
C VAL A 684 -21.21 3.76 -8.88
N ARG A 685 -20.98 4.55 -7.82
CA ARG A 685 -21.98 5.46 -7.23
C ARG A 685 -22.29 6.68 -8.11
N GLY A 686 -21.41 6.99 -9.07
CA GLY A 686 -21.52 8.18 -9.90
C GLY A 686 -22.60 8.08 -10.99
N PHE A 687 -23.05 6.87 -11.30
CA PHE A 687 -24.06 6.64 -12.34
C PHE A 687 -24.91 5.41 -12.03
N TRP A 688 -26.08 5.31 -12.67
CA TRP A 688 -27.02 4.24 -12.42
C TRP A 688 -26.48 2.85 -12.84
N GLY A 689 -26.59 1.86 -11.93
CA GLY A 689 -26.11 0.50 -12.15
C GLY A 689 -26.75 -0.24 -13.33
N GLY A 690 -27.92 0.19 -13.81
CA GLY A 690 -28.51 -0.39 -15.02
C GLY A 690 -27.71 -0.10 -16.30
N TYR A 691 -26.90 0.96 -16.33
CA TYR A 691 -25.95 1.17 -17.44
C TYR A 691 -24.77 0.20 -17.35
N VAL A 692 -24.35 -0.19 -16.15
CA VAL A 692 -23.35 -1.25 -15.96
C VAL A 692 -23.86 -2.56 -16.54
N LYS A 693 -25.12 -2.93 -16.29
CA LYS A 693 -25.74 -4.12 -16.89
C LYS A 693 -25.56 -4.13 -18.42
N ASP A 694 -25.87 -3.02 -19.08
CA ASP A 694 -25.72 -2.87 -20.52
C ASP A 694 -24.27 -3.08 -20.99
N TYR A 695 -23.29 -2.61 -20.21
CA TYR A 695 -21.86 -2.80 -20.50
C TYR A 695 -21.43 -4.26 -20.30
N ILE A 696 -21.86 -4.91 -19.22
CA ILE A 696 -21.56 -6.31 -18.94
C ILE A 696 -22.20 -7.24 -19.98
N ASP A 697 -23.47 -7.01 -20.34
CA ASP A 697 -24.16 -7.81 -21.37
C ASP A 697 -23.51 -7.65 -22.75
N SER A 698 -23.04 -6.44 -23.09
CA SER A 698 -22.37 -6.19 -24.38
C SER A 698 -20.96 -6.75 -24.43
N THR A 699 -20.27 -6.82 -23.30
CA THR A 699 -18.85 -7.17 -23.23
C THR A 699 -18.62 -8.57 -22.70
N GLU A 700 -19.64 -9.29 -22.25
CA GLU A 700 -19.58 -10.66 -21.71
C GLU A 700 -18.28 -11.02 -20.93
N PRO A 701 -17.90 -10.24 -19.89
CA PRO A 701 -16.68 -10.50 -19.14
C PRO A 701 -16.77 -11.80 -18.33
N TYR A 702 -15.62 -12.38 -17.99
CA TYR A 702 -15.48 -13.49 -17.05
C TYR A 702 -15.88 -13.08 -15.63
N PHE A 703 -15.41 -11.92 -15.17
CA PHE A 703 -15.64 -11.42 -13.81
C PHE A 703 -15.75 -9.89 -13.82
N ALA A 704 -16.68 -9.34 -13.04
CA ALA A 704 -16.89 -7.90 -12.91
C ALA A 704 -17.17 -7.51 -11.46
N VAL A 705 -16.50 -6.47 -10.99
CA VAL A 705 -16.68 -5.93 -9.63
C VAL A 705 -16.79 -4.41 -9.66
N GLY A 706 -17.83 -3.86 -9.04
CA GLY A 706 -17.98 -2.41 -8.86
C GLY A 706 -17.50 -1.92 -7.50
N GLU A 707 -16.89 -0.75 -7.49
CA GLU A 707 -16.59 0.01 -6.27
C GLU A 707 -17.79 0.88 -5.85
N TYR A 708 -18.74 0.27 -5.14
CA TYR A 708 -19.79 1.01 -4.45
C TYR A 708 -19.33 1.29 -3.02
N TRP A 709 -18.57 2.36 -2.84
CA TRP A 709 -18.06 2.76 -1.52
C TRP A 709 -18.92 3.89 -0.97
N ASP A 710 -19.63 3.67 0.14
CA ASP A 710 -20.39 4.70 0.86
C ASP A 710 -20.01 4.82 2.33
N SER A 711 -20.46 5.89 2.98
CA SER A 711 -20.32 6.06 4.41
C SER A 711 -21.19 5.06 5.17
N LEU A 712 -20.60 4.41 6.17
CA LEU A 712 -21.30 3.55 7.12
C LEU A 712 -22.29 4.37 7.97
N CYS A 713 -23.17 3.67 8.69
CA CYS A 713 -24.10 4.29 9.62
C CYS A 713 -23.43 4.58 10.97
N TYR A 714 -23.60 5.80 11.46
CA TYR A 714 -23.10 6.27 12.75
C TYR A 714 -24.20 7.00 13.51
N THR A 715 -24.26 6.77 14.82
CA THR A 715 -25.14 7.49 15.74
C THR A 715 -24.27 8.14 16.82
N TYR A 716 -24.32 9.47 16.95
CA TYR A 716 -23.49 10.25 17.88
C TYR A 716 -21.97 9.98 17.73
N GLY A 717 -21.48 9.82 16.50
CA GLY A 717 -20.07 9.56 16.20
C GLY A 717 -19.62 8.10 16.41
N GLU A 718 -20.49 7.24 16.92
CA GLU A 718 -20.22 5.82 17.13
C GLU A 718 -20.79 4.98 15.98
N MET A 719 -20.01 4.02 15.50
CA MET A 719 -20.45 3.15 14.40
C MET A 719 -21.57 2.24 14.91
N ASP A 720 -22.72 2.30 14.24
CA ASP A 720 -23.86 1.46 14.57
C ASP A 720 -23.48 -0.02 14.41
N HIS A 721 -23.99 -0.86 15.32
CA HIS A 721 -23.83 -2.31 15.16
C HIS A 721 -24.55 -2.82 13.92
N ASN A 722 -25.74 -2.29 13.65
CA ASN A 722 -26.53 -2.66 12.49
C ASN A 722 -26.13 -1.82 11.28
N GLN A 723 -25.48 -2.43 10.30
CA GLN A 723 -25.10 -1.82 9.03
C GLN A 723 -25.97 -2.29 7.86
N ASP A 724 -27.18 -2.82 8.14
CA ASP A 724 -28.13 -3.32 7.12
C ASP A 724 -28.41 -2.28 6.04
N ALA A 725 -28.62 -1.02 6.43
CA ALA A 725 -28.86 0.06 5.48
C ALA A 725 -27.67 0.26 4.52
N HIS A 726 -26.43 0.12 5.00
CA HIS A 726 -25.24 0.24 4.17
C HIS A 726 -25.09 -0.95 3.21
N ARG A 727 -25.17 -2.20 3.70
CA ARG A 727 -25.12 -3.38 2.80
C ARG A 727 -26.31 -3.45 1.85
N GLN A 728 -27.47 -2.92 2.21
CA GLN A 728 -28.63 -2.83 1.33
C GLN A 728 -28.37 -1.93 0.13
N ARG A 729 -27.74 -0.76 0.31
CA ARG A 729 -27.40 0.13 -0.83
C ARG A 729 -26.47 -0.55 -1.83
N ILE A 730 -25.49 -1.31 -1.34
CA ILE A 730 -24.61 -2.12 -2.21
C ILE A 730 -25.41 -3.21 -2.94
N VAL A 731 -26.30 -3.92 -2.23
CA VAL A 731 -27.16 -4.95 -2.83
C VAL A 731 -28.14 -4.36 -3.84
N ASP A 732 -28.67 -3.17 -3.61
CA ASP A 732 -29.55 -2.46 -4.54
C ASP A 732 -28.80 -2.08 -5.81
N TRP A 733 -27.54 -1.63 -5.69
CA TRP A 733 -26.69 -1.41 -6.86
C TRP A 733 -26.42 -2.71 -7.62
N ILE A 734 -26.08 -3.81 -6.92
CA ILE A 734 -25.92 -5.13 -7.54
C ILE A 734 -27.21 -5.55 -8.26
N ASN A 735 -28.39 -5.36 -7.65
CA ASN A 735 -29.68 -5.63 -8.25
C ASN A 735 -29.95 -4.76 -9.49
N ALA A 736 -29.54 -3.49 -9.48
CA ALA A 736 -29.66 -2.61 -10.64
C ALA A 736 -28.82 -3.12 -11.83
N THR A 737 -27.70 -3.80 -11.57
CA THR A 737 -26.95 -4.53 -12.62
C THR A 737 -27.64 -5.83 -13.08
N ASN A 738 -28.84 -6.16 -12.56
CA ASN A 738 -29.48 -7.46 -12.66
C ASN A 738 -28.61 -8.61 -12.10
N GLY A 739 -27.76 -8.29 -11.12
CA GLY A 739 -26.83 -9.22 -10.49
C GLY A 739 -25.76 -9.77 -11.45
N THR A 740 -25.44 -9.08 -12.55
CA THR A 740 -24.39 -9.48 -13.50
C THR A 740 -23.00 -9.05 -13.02
N ALA A 741 -22.90 -8.04 -12.15
CA ALA A 741 -21.65 -7.65 -11.48
C ALA A 741 -21.71 -7.93 -9.97
N GLY A 742 -20.56 -8.24 -9.38
CA GLY A 742 -20.35 -8.16 -7.93
C GLY A 742 -19.99 -6.74 -7.49
N ALA A 743 -19.88 -6.53 -6.18
CA ALA A 743 -19.37 -5.28 -5.61
C ALA A 743 -18.35 -5.56 -4.51
N PHE A 744 -17.43 -4.63 -4.31
CA PHE A 744 -16.57 -4.65 -3.13
C PHE A 744 -17.39 -4.58 -1.86
N ASP A 745 -17.14 -5.48 -0.91
CA ASP A 745 -17.86 -5.56 0.36
C ASP A 745 -17.27 -4.57 1.37
N VAL A 746 -17.50 -3.29 1.08
CA VAL A 746 -17.08 -2.15 1.92
C VAL A 746 -17.71 -2.23 3.32
N THR A 747 -18.92 -2.82 3.42
CA THR A 747 -19.57 -3.08 4.71
C THR A 747 -18.71 -4.00 5.58
N THR A 748 -18.24 -5.13 5.03
CA THR A 748 -17.33 -6.03 5.75
C THR A 748 -16.01 -5.35 6.09
N LYS A 749 -15.38 -4.63 5.16
CA LYS A 749 -14.12 -3.89 5.41
C LYS A 749 -14.24 -2.99 6.64
N GLY A 750 -15.30 -2.19 6.71
CA GLY A 750 -15.49 -1.25 7.80
C GLY A 750 -15.87 -1.86 9.15
N ILE A 751 -16.75 -2.87 9.15
CA ILE A 751 -17.07 -3.58 10.38
C ILE A 751 -15.85 -4.32 10.92
N LEU A 752 -15.09 -4.97 10.04
CA LEU A 752 -13.88 -5.68 10.40
C LEU A 752 -12.80 -4.73 10.92
N HIS A 753 -12.64 -3.55 10.32
CA HIS A 753 -11.78 -2.49 10.83
C HIS A 753 -12.15 -2.14 12.29
N ALA A 754 -13.40 -1.73 12.54
CA ALA A 754 -13.84 -1.33 13.87
C ALA A 754 -13.76 -2.46 14.90
N ALA A 755 -14.14 -3.69 14.51
CA ALA A 755 -14.09 -4.86 15.39
C ALA A 755 -12.66 -5.16 15.88
N LEU A 756 -11.66 -5.06 14.99
CA LEU A 756 -10.27 -5.36 15.32
C LEU A 756 -9.60 -4.20 16.06
N GLU A 757 -9.88 -2.96 15.68
CA GLU A 757 -9.34 -1.76 16.33
C GLU A 757 -9.82 -1.64 17.78
N ARG A 758 -11.12 -1.86 18.01
CA ARG A 758 -11.76 -1.63 19.31
C ARG A 758 -11.85 -2.88 20.19
N CYS A 759 -11.38 -4.02 19.68
CA CYS A 759 -11.57 -5.32 20.34
C CYS A 759 -13.07 -5.56 20.61
N GLU A 760 -13.86 -5.49 19.54
CA GLU A 760 -15.32 -5.62 19.51
C GLU A 760 -15.72 -6.74 18.52
N TYR A 761 -15.18 -7.95 18.71
CA TYR A 761 -15.40 -9.07 17.77
C TYR A 761 -16.85 -9.55 17.70
N TRP A 762 -17.70 -9.17 18.68
CA TRP A 762 -19.14 -9.38 18.66
C TRP A 762 -19.81 -8.71 17.46
N ARG A 763 -19.21 -7.64 16.89
CA ARG A 763 -19.72 -6.97 15.68
C ARG A 763 -19.70 -7.86 14.44
N LEU A 764 -18.90 -8.93 14.43
CA LEU A 764 -18.77 -9.85 13.30
C LEU A 764 -19.93 -10.87 13.20
N SER A 765 -21.01 -10.66 13.95
CA SER A 765 -22.26 -11.39 13.83
C SER A 765 -23.43 -10.42 13.83
N ASP A 766 -24.30 -10.52 12.83
CA ASP A 766 -25.58 -9.81 12.83
C ASP A 766 -26.58 -10.47 13.80
N GLN A 767 -27.76 -9.84 13.93
CA GLN A 767 -28.84 -10.31 14.81
C GLN A 767 -29.37 -11.71 14.45
N LYS A 768 -29.09 -12.20 13.23
CA LYS A 768 -29.50 -13.52 12.74
C LYS A 768 -28.37 -14.55 12.83
N GLY A 769 -27.24 -14.21 13.44
CA GLY A 769 -26.07 -15.10 13.56
C GLY A 769 -25.32 -15.27 12.23
N LYS A 770 -25.46 -14.33 11.29
CA LYS A 770 -24.76 -14.33 10.00
C LYS A 770 -23.66 -13.27 9.97
N PRO A 771 -22.71 -13.35 9.03
CA PRO A 771 -21.79 -12.25 8.82
C PRO A 771 -22.53 -10.93 8.53
N PRO A 772 -22.04 -9.80 9.04
CA PRO A 772 -22.79 -8.55 9.05
C PRO A 772 -22.63 -7.71 7.76
N GLY A 773 -21.69 -8.04 6.88
CA GLY A 773 -21.51 -7.36 5.59
C GLY A 773 -22.35 -7.93 4.45
N VAL A 774 -22.01 -7.57 3.21
CA VAL A 774 -22.69 -8.04 1.98
C VAL A 774 -22.56 -9.56 1.84
N LEU A 775 -21.42 -10.13 2.26
CA LEU A 775 -21.22 -11.58 2.26
C LEU A 775 -22.22 -12.35 3.13
N GLY A 776 -22.86 -11.71 4.11
CA GLY A 776 -23.93 -12.32 4.90
C GLY A 776 -25.26 -12.49 4.15
N TRP A 777 -25.47 -11.70 3.09
CA TRP A 777 -26.71 -11.66 2.32
C TRP A 777 -26.53 -12.27 0.93
N TRP A 778 -25.48 -11.88 0.21
CA TRP A 778 -25.23 -12.32 -1.16
C TRP A 778 -23.75 -12.62 -1.40
N PRO A 779 -23.21 -13.70 -0.82
CA PRO A 779 -21.78 -13.97 -0.82
C PRO A 779 -21.23 -14.24 -2.23
N SER A 780 -22.04 -14.73 -3.17
CA SER A 780 -21.62 -14.87 -4.58
C SER A 780 -21.45 -13.56 -5.36
N ARG A 781 -21.72 -12.42 -4.72
CA ARG A 781 -21.55 -11.06 -5.27
C ARG A 781 -20.72 -10.15 -4.38
N ALA A 782 -20.24 -10.67 -3.25
CA ALA A 782 -19.40 -9.93 -2.31
C ALA A 782 -17.93 -10.17 -2.63
N VAL A 783 -17.21 -9.12 -3.02
CA VAL A 783 -15.76 -9.15 -3.19
C VAL A 783 -15.13 -8.56 -1.93
N THR A 784 -14.60 -9.41 -1.06
CA THR A 784 -14.08 -8.99 0.25
C THR A 784 -12.64 -8.53 0.14
N PHE A 785 -12.26 -7.53 0.93
CA PHE A 785 -10.89 -7.00 0.98
C PHE A 785 -10.64 -6.40 2.35
N ILE A 786 -9.36 -6.29 2.73
CA ILE A 786 -8.96 -5.57 3.96
C ILE A 786 -8.29 -4.26 3.64
N GLU A 787 -7.76 -4.09 2.44
CA GLU A 787 -7.06 -2.88 2.00
C GLU A 787 -7.07 -2.80 0.47
N ASN A 788 -7.09 -1.58 -0.08
CA ASN A 788 -6.86 -1.30 -1.48
C ASN A 788 -5.88 -0.11 -1.63
N HIS A 789 -5.77 0.46 -2.83
CA HIS A 789 -4.87 1.59 -3.08
C HIS A 789 -5.32 2.89 -2.39
N ASP A 790 -6.61 3.06 -2.11
CA ASP A 790 -7.16 4.26 -1.48
C ASP A 790 -7.18 4.18 0.05
N THR A 791 -7.74 3.08 0.56
CA THR A 791 -7.87 2.86 2.00
C THR A 791 -6.49 2.68 2.64
N GLY A 792 -5.56 2.05 1.92
CA GLY A 792 -4.18 1.81 2.35
C GLY A 792 -3.15 2.57 1.53
N SER A 793 -2.04 1.91 1.23
CA SER A 793 -0.93 2.50 0.46
C SER A 793 -0.47 3.85 1.02
N THR A 794 -0.11 4.81 0.16
CA THR A 794 0.30 6.18 0.54
C THR A 794 -0.87 7.14 0.70
N GLN A 795 -2.05 6.85 0.12
CA GLN A 795 -3.27 7.63 0.39
C GLN A 795 -3.73 7.46 1.84
N GLY A 796 -3.97 6.21 2.24
CA GLY A 796 -4.25 5.84 3.62
C GLY A 796 -5.55 6.42 4.15
N HIS A 797 -6.56 6.60 3.32
CA HIS A 797 -7.83 7.23 3.71
C HIS A 797 -8.59 6.44 4.78
N TRP A 798 -8.37 5.12 4.84
CA TRP A 798 -9.06 4.25 5.81
C TRP A 798 -8.23 2.98 6.09
N ARG A 799 -6.99 3.19 6.54
CA ARG A 799 -6.00 2.12 6.76
C ARG A 799 -6.54 1.08 7.72
N PHE A 800 -6.36 -0.19 7.40
CA PHE A 800 -6.67 -1.28 8.31
C PHE A 800 -5.82 -1.17 9.60
N PRO A 801 -6.34 -1.61 10.76
CA PRO A 801 -5.61 -1.46 12.01
C PRO A 801 -4.25 -2.17 11.97
N HIS A 802 -3.20 -1.43 12.34
CA HIS A 802 -1.82 -1.93 12.35
C HIS A 802 -1.68 -3.18 13.23
N ASP A 803 -0.86 -4.14 12.78
CA ASP A 803 -0.64 -5.46 13.40
C ASP A 803 -1.89 -6.36 13.46
N LYS A 804 -2.97 -6.01 12.76
CA LYS A 804 -4.22 -6.77 12.72
C LYS A 804 -4.54 -7.29 11.31
N GLU A 805 -3.73 -6.99 10.32
CA GLU A 805 -3.93 -7.35 8.91
C GLU A 805 -4.08 -8.86 8.73
N MET A 806 -3.27 -9.66 9.44
CA MET A 806 -3.36 -11.12 9.37
C MET A 806 -4.65 -11.69 9.96
N GLN A 807 -5.27 -11.02 10.94
CA GLN A 807 -6.62 -11.39 11.39
C GLN A 807 -7.66 -11.08 10.31
N GLY A 808 -7.49 -9.95 9.63
CA GLY A 808 -8.29 -9.60 8.47
C GLY A 808 -8.18 -10.63 7.34
N TYR A 809 -6.96 -11.06 7.00
CA TYR A 809 -6.73 -12.10 6.00
C TYR A 809 -7.25 -13.48 6.44
N ALA A 810 -7.06 -13.85 7.70
CA ALA A 810 -7.64 -15.08 8.25
C ALA A 810 -9.17 -15.07 8.10
N TYR A 811 -9.82 -13.93 8.30
CA TYR A 811 -11.25 -13.78 8.03
C TYR A 811 -11.57 -13.93 6.53
N ILE A 812 -11.10 -13.03 5.67
CA ILE A 812 -11.56 -12.99 4.26
C ILE A 812 -11.14 -14.23 3.45
N LEU A 813 -10.00 -14.85 3.73
CA LEU A 813 -9.51 -16.02 2.98
C LEU A 813 -10.20 -17.33 3.39
N THR A 814 -10.73 -17.41 4.61
CA THR A 814 -11.49 -18.59 5.08
C THR A 814 -12.99 -18.45 4.85
N HIS A 815 -13.51 -17.23 4.73
CA HIS A 815 -14.95 -16.97 4.63
C HIS A 815 -15.49 -17.07 3.19
N PRO A 816 -16.83 -17.09 3.04
CA PRO A 816 -17.50 -16.91 1.75
C PRO A 816 -17.24 -15.52 1.16
N GLY A 817 -17.65 -15.31 -0.09
CA GLY A 817 -17.20 -14.17 -0.89
C GLY A 817 -15.95 -14.49 -1.72
N THR A 818 -15.60 -13.55 -2.59
CA THR A 818 -14.39 -13.57 -3.41
C THR A 818 -13.34 -12.69 -2.73
N PRO A 819 -12.33 -13.26 -2.06
CA PRO A 819 -11.34 -12.46 -1.35
C PRO A 819 -10.38 -11.77 -2.30
N THR A 820 -10.00 -10.56 -1.93
CA THR A 820 -9.01 -9.72 -2.60
C THR A 820 -7.83 -9.49 -1.67
N VAL A 821 -6.63 -9.78 -2.16
CA VAL A 821 -5.37 -9.53 -1.46
C VAL A 821 -4.67 -8.34 -2.10
N PHE A 822 -4.17 -7.44 -1.25
CA PHE A 822 -3.55 -6.19 -1.65
C PHE A 822 -2.06 -6.40 -1.95
N TYR A 823 -1.55 -5.78 -3.02
CA TYR A 823 -0.17 -5.95 -3.50
C TYR A 823 0.86 -5.82 -2.39
N ASP A 824 0.80 -4.73 -1.62
CA ASP A 824 1.80 -4.38 -0.61
C ASP A 824 1.89 -5.45 0.49
N HIS A 825 0.79 -6.14 0.77
CA HIS A 825 0.74 -7.18 1.80
C HIS A 825 1.26 -8.54 1.30
N ILE A 826 1.25 -8.78 -0.01
CA ILE A 826 1.79 -10.01 -0.61
C ILE A 826 3.33 -10.02 -0.55
N PHE A 827 3.94 -8.85 -0.74
CA PHE A 827 5.40 -8.69 -0.87
C PHE A 827 6.07 -8.11 0.39
N CYS A 828 5.44 -8.25 1.56
CA CYS A 828 5.99 -7.87 2.86
C CYS A 828 6.20 -9.09 3.78
N HIS A 829 6.35 -8.87 5.10
CA HIS A 829 6.51 -9.94 6.08
C HIS A 829 5.31 -10.89 6.20
N TYR A 830 4.13 -10.51 5.72
CA TYR A 830 2.92 -11.35 5.71
C TYR A 830 2.90 -12.46 4.64
N HIS A 831 3.87 -12.46 3.71
CA HIS A 831 3.90 -13.35 2.55
C HIS A 831 3.64 -14.83 2.90
N SER A 832 4.37 -15.39 3.87
CA SER A 832 4.27 -16.80 4.22
C SER A 832 2.93 -17.16 4.86
N GLU A 833 2.38 -16.27 5.68
CA GLU A 833 1.09 -16.49 6.35
C GLU A 833 -0.08 -16.39 5.36
N ILE A 834 -0.07 -15.40 4.47
CA ILE A 834 -1.05 -15.27 3.38
C ILE A 834 -0.99 -16.50 2.47
N LYS A 835 0.22 -16.94 2.08
CA LYS A 835 0.41 -18.17 1.28
C LYS A 835 -0.23 -19.40 1.93
N ALA A 836 -0.08 -19.55 3.24
CA ALA A 836 -0.67 -20.68 3.97
C ALA A 836 -2.20 -20.64 3.93
N LEU A 837 -2.81 -19.46 4.12
CA LEU A 837 -4.25 -19.25 4.06
C LEU A 837 -4.82 -19.45 2.64
N LEU A 838 -4.11 -18.98 1.60
CA LEU A 838 -4.47 -19.22 0.20
C LEU A 838 -4.45 -20.71 -0.13
N SER A 839 -3.38 -21.40 0.27
CA SER A 839 -3.24 -22.85 0.08
C SER A 839 -4.36 -23.62 0.80
N LEU A 840 -4.77 -23.15 1.99
CA LEU A 840 -5.87 -23.71 2.77
C LEU A 840 -7.21 -23.54 2.06
N ARG A 841 -7.50 -22.33 1.58
CA ARG A 841 -8.72 -22.03 0.84
C ARG A 841 -8.86 -22.95 -0.38
N ASN A 842 -7.78 -23.06 -1.16
CA ASN A 842 -7.76 -23.85 -2.40
C ASN A 842 -7.93 -25.35 -2.14
N ARG A 843 -7.17 -25.95 -1.21
CA ARG A 843 -7.25 -27.40 -0.96
C ARG A 843 -8.58 -27.85 -0.34
N ASN A 844 -9.24 -26.99 0.44
CA ASN A 844 -10.58 -27.27 0.99
C ASN A 844 -11.71 -26.98 0.00
N LYS A 845 -11.39 -26.40 -1.16
CA LYS A 845 -12.34 -25.96 -2.19
C LYS A 845 -13.37 -24.97 -1.62
N LEU A 846 -12.92 -24.06 -0.77
CA LEU A 846 -13.76 -22.96 -0.29
C LEU A 846 -14.05 -22.02 -1.46
N ASN A 847 -15.28 -21.54 -1.53
CA ASN A 847 -15.76 -20.72 -2.64
C ASN A 847 -16.67 -19.60 -2.14
N CYS A 848 -17.09 -18.72 -3.04
CA CYS A 848 -17.92 -17.57 -2.71
C CYS A 848 -19.30 -17.94 -2.16
N ARG A 849 -19.73 -19.21 -2.22
CA ARG A 849 -21.01 -19.70 -1.67
C ARG A 849 -20.84 -20.67 -0.50
N SER A 850 -19.62 -20.84 0.01
CA SER A 850 -19.36 -21.65 1.20
C SER A 850 -20.30 -21.25 2.34
N ARG A 851 -20.68 -22.21 3.18
CA ARG A 851 -21.57 -21.99 4.31
C ARG A 851 -20.74 -21.64 5.53
N VAL A 852 -21.03 -20.50 6.14
CA VAL A 852 -20.42 -20.07 7.40
C VAL A 852 -21.39 -20.28 8.56
N LYS A 853 -20.91 -20.91 9.62
CA LYS A 853 -21.59 -21.05 10.90
C LYS A 853 -20.75 -20.35 11.97
N ILE A 854 -21.21 -19.19 12.41
CA ILE A 854 -20.57 -18.46 13.52
C ILE A 854 -20.82 -19.27 14.81
N THR A 855 -19.75 -19.63 15.50
CA THR A 855 -19.81 -20.41 16.76
C THR A 855 -19.55 -19.53 17.97
N LYS A 856 -18.83 -18.41 17.80
CA LYS A 856 -18.54 -17.45 18.87
C LYS A 856 -18.37 -16.04 18.30
N ALA A 857 -19.00 -15.05 18.92
CA ALA A 857 -18.83 -13.63 18.59
C ALA A 857 -18.98 -12.82 19.90
N GLU A 858 -17.86 -12.66 20.61
CA GLU A 858 -17.77 -12.01 21.92
C GLU A 858 -16.83 -10.80 21.86
N ARG A 859 -16.57 -10.15 23.00
CA ARG A 859 -15.69 -8.97 23.04
C ARG A 859 -14.32 -9.23 22.43
N ASP A 860 -13.66 -10.32 22.81
CA ASP A 860 -12.25 -10.57 22.51
C ASP A 860 -12.03 -11.73 21.53
N VAL A 861 -13.10 -12.34 21.02
CA VAL A 861 -12.99 -13.51 20.13
C VAL A 861 -14.15 -13.59 19.15
N TYR A 862 -13.79 -13.85 17.90
CA TYR A 862 -14.70 -14.34 16.87
C TYR A 862 -14.24 -15.73 16.43
N ALA A 863 -15.18 -16.65 16.28
CA ALA A 863 -14.92 -17.96 15.71
C ALA A 863 -16.07 -18.44 14.82
N ALA A 864 -15.70 -19.11 13.74
CA ALA A 864 -16.64 -19.65 12.78
C ALA A 864 -16.15 -20.97 12.18
N ILE A 865 -17.09 -21.78 11.70
CA ILE A 865 -16.86 -23.01 10.93
C ILE A 865 -17.39 -22.80 9.51
N ILE A 866 -16.54 -23.05 8.52
CA ILE A 866 -16.83 -22.89 7.10
C ILE A 866 -16.86 -24.26 6.41
N ASP A 867 -17.98 -24.55 5.74
CA ASP A 867 -18.27 -25.81 5.04
C ASP A 867 -18.06 -27.07 5.88
N GLU A 868 -18.08 -26.95 7.21
CA GLU A 868 -17.73 -28.03 8.15
C GLU A 868 -16.32 -28.62 7.93
N LYS A 869 -15.47 -27.90 7.20
CA LYS A 869 -14.11 -28.30 6.82
C LYS A 869 -13.04 -27.44 7.47
N VAL A 870 -13.32 -26.15 7.65
CA VAL A 870 -12.36 -25.17 8.17
C VAL A 870 -12.97 -24.50 9.39
N ALA A 871 -12.24 -24.44 10.50
CA ALA A 871 -12.58 -23.59 11.62
C ALA A 871 -11.58 -22.45 11.70
N VAL A 872 -12.05 -21.24 12.03
CA VAL A 872 -11.21 -20.06 12.17
C VAL A 872 -11.54 -19.35 13.46
N LYS A 873 -10.52 -18.79 14.09
CA LYS A 873 -10.57 -17.94 15.27
C LYS A 873 -9.74 -16.68 15.00
N ILE A 874 -10.28 -15.53 15.37
CA ILE A 874 -9.55 -14.26 15.44
C ILE A 874 -9.85 -13.55 16.78
N GLY A 875 -8.97 -12.63 17.17
CA GLY A 875 -8.99 -11.94 18.46
C GLY A 875 -8.15 -12.62 19.54
N PRO A 876 -7.84 -11.94 20.65
CA PRO A 876 -6.97 -12.50 21.71
C PRO A 876 -7.65 -13.58 22.57
N GLY A 877 -8.98 -13.62 22.62
CA GLY A 877 -9.74 -14.55 23.48
C GLY A 877 -9.56 -16.02 23.09
N HIS A 878 -9.95 -16.95 23.96
CA HIS A 878 -9.79 -18.38 23.69
C HIS A 878 -10.96 -18.99 22.92
N TYR A 879 -10.63 -19.85 21.95
CA TYR A 879 -11.57 -20.75 21.28
C TYR A 879 -10.81 -21.96 20.74
N GLU A 880 -11.44 -23.13 20.83
CA GLU A 880 -11.07 -24.35 20.12
C GLU A 880 -12.35 -24.92 19.48
N PRO A 881 -12.28 -25.52 18.28
CA PRO A 881 -13.45 -26.08 17.63
C PRO A 881 -14.05 -27.23 18.45
N PRO A 882 -15.38 -27.42 18.41
CA PRO A 882 -16.06 -28.40 19.26
C PRO A 882 -15.58 -29.83 18.98
N SER A 883 -15.39 -30.60 20.06
CA SER A 883 -15.08 -32.03 19.99
C SER A 883 -16.28 -32.81 19.47
N GLY A 884 -16.33 -33.03 18.15
CA GLY A 884 -17.39 -33.76 17.46
C GLY A 884 -16.84 -34.99 16.70
N PRO A 885 -17.58 -35.52 15.71
CA PRO A 885 -17.08 -36.59 14.85
C PRO A 885 -15.87 -36.14 13.99
N GLN A 886 -15.76 -34.84 13.73
CA GLN A 886 -14.66 -34.23 12.99
C GLN A 886 -13.42 -34.12 13.87
N ARG A 887 -12.29 -34.62 13.37
CA ARG A 887 -10.98 -34.42 13.99
C ARG A 887 -10.37 -33.14 13.43
N TRP A 888 -10.23 -32.13 14.29
CA TRP A 888 -9.63 -30.85 13.92
C TRP A 888 -8.12 -30.89 14.13
N SER A 889 -7.36 -30.45 13.14
CA SER A 889 -5.92 -30.24 13.23
C SER A 889 -5.57 -28.79 12.91
N ILE A 890 -4.61 -28.23 13.63
CA ILE A 890 -4.16 -26.85 13.41
C ILE A 890 -3.47 -26.79 12.06
N SER A 891 -3.87 -25.81 11.25
CA SER A 891 -3.37 -25.64 9.89
C SER A 891 -2.57 -24.34 9.72
N ALA A 892 -3.00 -23.26 10.36
CA ALA A 892 -2.28 -21.99 10.42
C ALA A 892 -2.53 -21.30 11.76
N GLU A 893 -1.52 -20.62 12.29
CA GLU A 893 -1.59 -19.86 13.53
C GLU A 893 -0.63 -18.67 13.45
N GLY A 894 -1.04 -17.54 14.02
CA GLY A 894 -0.22 -16.35 14.12
C GLY A 894 -0.77 -15.42 15.19
N ARG A 895 -0.43 -14.12 15.13
CA ARG A 895 -0.81 -13.15 16.16
C ARG A 895 -2.33 -12.99 16.22
N ASP A 896 -2.93 -13.48 17.31
CA ASP A 896 -4.37 -13.43 17.59
C ASP A 896 -5.25 -14.09 16.50
N TYR A 897 -4.72 -15.02 15.70
CA TYR A 897 -5.54 -15.85 14.80
C TYR A 897 -5.10 -17.30 14.80
N LYS A 898 -6.06 -18.20 14.57
CA LYS A 898 -5.82 -19.64 14.48
C LYS A 898 -6.84 -20.28 13.54
N VAL A 899 -6.37 -21.20 12.70
CA VAL A 899 -7.19 -21.89 11.70
C VAL A 899 -6.95 -23.39 11.82
N TRP A 900 -8.03 -24.16 11.81
CA TRP A 900 -8.02 -25.61 11.85
C TRP A 900 -8.69 -26.18 10.61
N GLU A 901 -8.30 -27.40 10.25
CA GLU A 901 -8.90 -28.20 9.20
C GLU A 901 -9.44 -29.50 9.79
N ALA A 902 -10.63 -29.89 9.34
CA ALA A 902 -11.20 -31.19 9.61
C ALA A 902 -10.49 -32.26 8.77
N SER A 903 -10.13 -33.37 9.41
CA SER A 903 -9.55 -34.56 8.78
C SER A 903 -10.61 -35.51 8.24
#